data_AF-A0A2G7G2I6-F1
#
_entry.id   AF-A0A2G7G2I6-F1
#
_cell.length_a   1.000
_cell.length_b   1.000
_cell.length_c   1.000
_cell.angle_alpha   90.00
_cell.angle_beta   90.00
_cell.angle_gamma   90.00
#
_symmetry.space_group_name_H-M   'P 1'
#
loop_
_entity.id
_entity.type
_entity.pdbx_description
1 polymer ?
#
loop_
_entity_poly.entity_id
_entity_poly.type
_entity_poly.pdbx_seq_one_letter_code
_entity_poly.pdbx_strand_id
1 'polypeptide(L)'
;MSHSCLLSPAQGTANQPPPNFAPASRSQTPSEIYARSIRWQATRSSPLEWGVLVILNGQHNHYVTSKYYTETKPDTGKVTPEAGAFLAKQMHDLAEQCERNIMGFTGGERPQPWKVADVPERYIELIQRNVVGIKIKIGKIEGKFKCDEQKPICGTCARLDKSREYVQPVLKFQIITVQNPKGLLSTYDTPSKERKQRLAGNERLAIQAEQGNPRIGGYDIVKSLQTTERDVFYSTYWEDRCLPALHPMFYSATLLTADYPILNDAILALSSCNIGRLHSERKISSTGLMGPLSPSLIHQTRSHLYYSSAIRKLTAMTASDCRHNAAVVLIVLVLFAHLESAMGNFQGFYCHVQGMMNFLVEWRGGPGDATIMPLLTSWMQTRYVVWWARAYFSSLNIHQQLPSIPLPISMKEVPFTLHERRVKVLSIMCESHRLNFKAVLQRFKSMRSEEEVTNENNQGYFEYLSLLRQETTKLDEWLLHLPPSEQPIYELNDTSSTAIHFQSHDAALNYAYYVVARIMQCTGLLRELYSQTTPDHEDECYPAELWVQTLVQIAQGVDMRTSATRNSYTIGFSGLLLAGILRCQSLSVGLEIQDWIQTLQDLQPTEEGAFPLYQTLGVVKAVNQQRMAGRDVFAVTQPVDDGGGHPKVTAYNSQSISSLLFHGRCRIRNCLFEECITLGV
;
A
#
# COMPACT_ATOMS: atom_id res chain seq x y z
N MET A 1 30.21 -32.39 34.21
CA MET A 1 30.88 -32.20 32.90
C MET A 1 30.27 -30.96 32.24
N SER A 2 30.73 -29.72 32.42
CA SER A 2 31.90 -29.14 33.11
C SER A 2 33.29 -29.48 32.55
N HIS A 3 33.67 -28.80 31.48
CA HIS A 3 35.02 -28.24 31.21
C HIS A 3 34.80 -27.03 30.29
N SER A 4 34.93 -25.77 30.75
CA SER A 4 36.15 -25.00 31.09
C SER A 4 36.93 -24.57 29.83
N CYS A 5 36.93 -23.31 29.34
CA CYS A 5 37.16 -21.97 29.94
C CYS A 5 38.65 -21.52 29.82
N LEU A 6 38.91 -20.23 30.08
CA LEU A 6 40.18 -19.46 30.05
C LEU A 6 40.52 -18.84 28.68
N LEU A 7 40.50 -17.50 28.48
CA LEU A 7 41.22 -16.34 29.10
C LEU A 7 42.68 -16.20 28.58
N SER A 8 43.28 -15.01 28.32
CA SER A 8 42.73 -13.68 27.96
C SER A 8 43.73 -12.82 27.13
N PRO A 9 44.40 -11.73 27.58
CA PRO A 9 44.67 -10.58 26.69
C PRO A 9 46.17 -10.27 26.47
N ALA A 10 46.47 -9.32 25.58
CA ALA A 10 47.77 -8.67 25.47
C ALA A 10 47.62 -7.14 25.43
N GLN A 11 48.56 -6.42 26.05
CA GLN A 11 48.59 -4.95 26.13
C GLN A 11 49.89 -4.39 25.53
N GLY A 12 49.84 -3.13 25.07
CA GLY A 12 51.01 -2.37 24.61
C GLY A 12 51.26 -2.47 23.09
N THR A 13 51.84 -1.47 22.44
CA THR A 13 52.39 -0.18 22.91
C THR A 13 52.00 1.00 21.98
N ALA A 14 52.40 2.23 22.33
CA ALA A 14 51.84 3.46 21.76
C ALA A 14 52.68 4.14 20.65
N ASN A 15 52.07 5.16 20.03
CA ASN A 15 52.67 6.26 19.25
C ASN A 15 53.25 5.97 17.85
N GLN A 16 52.50 6.34 16.81
CA GLN A 16 53.00 7.11 15.65
C GLN A 16 51.83 7.83 14.93
N PRO A 17 52.05 9.00 14.29
CA PRO A 17 50.99 9.77 13.61
C PRO A 17 50.73 9.30 12.17
N PRO A 18 49.56 9.60 11.59
CA PRO A 18 49.23 9.21 10.21
C PRO A 18 50.01 10.04 9.17
N PRO A 19 50.54 9.42 8.10
CA PRO A 19 51.13 10.15 6.97
C PRO A 19 50.05 10.76 6.06
N ASN A 20 50.37 11.88 5.40
CA ASN A 20 49.45 12.62 4.54
C ASN A 20 49.04 11.82 3.28
N PHE A 21 47.74 11.74 3.00
CA PHE A 21 47.24 11.30 1.71
C PHE A 21 47.39 12.41 0.66
N ALA A 22 48.30 12.23 -0.29
CA ALA A 22 48.34 13.00 -1.53
C ALA A 22 47.28 12.45 -2.53
N PRO A 23 46.60 13.30 -3.33
CA PRO A 23 45.53 12.87 -4.21
C PRO A 23 46.07 12.19 -5.50
N ALA A 24 45.97 10.87 -5.58
CA ALA A 24 46.39 10.10 -6.74
C ALA A 24 45.33 10.08 -7.87
N SER A 25 45.61 10.82 -8.95
CA SER A 25 45.20 10.59 -10.35
C SER A 25 43.77 10.18 -10.70
N ARG A 26 43.10 11.02 -11.51
CA ARG A 26 41.89 10.68 -12.29
C ARG A 26 42.08 9.42 -13.15
N SER A 27 41.08 8.53 -13.19
CA SER A 27 40.96 7.45 -14.19
C SER A 27 39.74 7.65 -15.10
N GLN A 28 40.04 7.91 -16.38
CA GLN A 28 39.28 7.67 -17.62
C GLN A 28 37.73 7.54 -17.56
N THR A 29 37.07 8.44 -18.30
CA THR A 29 35.67 8.28 -18.76
C THR A 29 35.58 7.19 -19.85
N PRO A 30 34.64 6.22 -19.76
CA PRO A 30 34.38 5.27 -20.85
C PRO A 30 33.77 5.95 -22.08
N SER A 31 34.16 5.49 -23.28
CA SER A 31 33.65 5.96 -24.58
C SER A 31 32.71 4.96 -25.28
N GLU A 32 32.32 3.89 -24.60
CA GLU A 32 31.50 2.78 -25.12
C GLU A 32 30.39 2.42 -24.11
N ILE A 33 29.23 1.95 -24.58
CA ILE A 33 28.04 1.65 -23.76
C ILE A 33 27.39 0.35 -24.26
N TYR A 34 26.87 -0.47 -23.35
CA TYR A 34 26.45 -1.85 -23.60
C TYR A 34 25.03 -2.16 -23.10
N ALA A 35 24.34 -3.09 -23.77
CA ALA A 35 22.98 -3.56 -23.45
C ALA A 35 22.85 -5.07 -23.68
N ARG A 36 21.78 -5.70 -23.15
CA ARG A 36 21.61 -7.17 -23.10
C ARG A 36 20.19 -7.60 -23.54
N SER A 37 20.08 -8.59 -24.44
CA SER A 37 18.81 -9.07 -25.02
C SER A 37 18.92 -10.53 -25.51
N ILE A 38 17.84 -11.10 -26.07
CA ILE A 38 17.53 -12.55 -26.12
C ILE A 38 17.84 -13.21 -27.49
N ARG A 39 18.11 -14.54 -27.47
CA ARG A 39 18.41 -15.48 -28.59
C ARG A 39 17.60 -15.30 -29.89
N TRP A 40 18.27 -15.54 -31.02
CA TRP A 40 17.73 -16.16 -32.26
C TRP A 40 18.83 -16.89 -33.07
N GLN A 41 18.45 -17.82 -33.97
CA GLN A 41 19.35 -18.59 -34.84
C GLN A 41 19.41 -18.02 -36.28
N ALA A 42 20.41 -18.38 -37.09
CA ALA A 42 20.70 -17.68 -38.36
C ALA A 42 21.43 -18.47 -39.47
N THR A 43 21.07 -18.18 -40.73
CA THR A 43 21.77 -18.64 -41.97
C THR A 43 21.88 -17.56 -43.05
N ARG A 44 23.11 -17.41 -43.60
CA ARG A 44 23.51 -16.74 -44.87
C ARG A 44 23.28 -15.23 -45.06
N SER A 45 24.15 -14.46 -44.39
CA SER A 45 25.13 -13.54 -45.03
C SER A 45 24.70 -12.63 -46.20
N SER A 46 24.32 -11.40 -45.86
CA SER A 46 24.66 -10.15 -46.58
C SER A 46 24.82 -9.02 -45.55
N PRO A 47 25.64 -7.98 -45.79
CA PRO A 47 25.76 -6.85 -44.86
C PRO A 47 24.49 -5.97 -44.88
N LEU A 48 24.06 -5.49 -43.72
CA LEU A 48 22.91 -4.60 -43.56
C LEU A 48 23.36 -3.13 -43.52
N GLU A 49 22.99 -2.34 -44.53
CA GLU A 49 23.32 -0.91 -44.64
C GLU A 49 22.39 0.02 -43.82
N TRP A 50 21.85 -0.46 -42.69
CA TRP A 50 20.84 0.26 -41.91
C TRP A 50 21.43 0.87 -40.62
N GLY A 51 21.18 2.17 -40.42
CA GLY A 51 21.67 2.91 -39.25
C GLY A 51 20.97 2.47 -37.95
N VAL A 52 21.76 2.21 -36.90
CA VAL A 52 21.26 1.72 -35.61
C VAL A 52 21.26 2.85 -34.57
N LEU A 53 20.10 3.12 -33.97
CA LEU A 53 19.96 4.11 -32.89
C LEU A 53 20.13 3.45 -31.51
N VAL A 54 21.14 3.87 -30.75
CA VAL A 54 21.34 3.47 -29.35
C VAL A 54 20.73 4.54 -28.45
N ILE A 55 19.57 4.26 -27.85
CA ILE A 55 18.90 5.19 -26.94
C ILE A 55 19.45 5.01 -25.52
N LEU A 56 19.98 6.10 -24.97
CA LEU A 56 20.56 6.16 -23.63
C LEU A 56 19.56 6.79 -22.66
N ASN A 57 18.81 5.95 -21.95
CA ASN A 57 17.82 6.44 -20.99
C ASN A 57 18.51 6.92 -19.70
N GLY A 58 18.31 8.20 -19.36
CA GLY A 58 18.56 8.70 -18.01
C GLY A 58 17.59 8.09 -16.99
N GLN A 59 17.79 8.36 -15.70
CA GLN A 59 16.99 7.72 -14.64
C GLN A 59 15.51 8.18 -14.61
N HIS A 60 15.17 9.25 -15.32
CA HIS A 60 13.90 9.98 -15.25
C HIS A 60 12.85 9.60 -16.34
N ASN A 61 12.85 8.36 -16.83
CA ASN A 61 11.87 7.93 -17.85
C ASN A 61 10.58 7.36 -17.23
N HIS A 62 9.49 8.10 -17.35
CA HIS A 62 8.13 7.65 -16.99
C HIS A 62 7.46 6.89 -18.15
N TYR A 63 6.44 6.07 -17.83
CA TYR A 63 5.69 5.29 -18.82
C TYR A 63 4.81 6.18 -19.72
N VAL A 64 4.85 5.92 -21.03
CA VAL A 64 3.91 6.45 -22.03
C VAL A 64 3.12 5.28 -22.59
N THR A 65 1.78 5.40 -22.60
CA THR A 65 0.90 4.26 -22.89
C THR A 65 1.02 3.73 -24.32
N SER A 66 0.86 2.42 -24.49
CA SER A 66 1.16 1.63 -25.69
C SER A 66 0.23 1.84 -26.91
N LYS A 67 -0.62 2.88 -26.90
CA LYS A 67 -1.66 3.13 -27.93
C LYS A 67 -1.12 3.70 -29.27
N TYR A 68 0.17 3.55 -29.56
CA TYR A 68 0.85 4.32 -30.62
C TYR A 68 1.92 3.57 -31.45
N TYR A 69 2.06 2.25 -31.35
CA TYR A 69 3.02 1.48 -32.18
C TYR A 69 2.46 0.18 -32.73
N THR A 70 2.70 -0.05 -34.03
CA THR A 70 2.27 -1.21 -34.81
C THR A 70 3.46 -1.81 -35.55
N GLU A 71 3.80 -3.07 -35.26
CA GLU A 71 4.68 -3.96 -36.06
C GLU A 71 6.18 -3.52 -36.16
N THR A 72 7.19 -4.37 -36.46
CA THR A 72 7.40 -5.84 -36.38
C THR A 72 8.91 -6.10 -36.08
N LYS A 73 9.40 -7.35 -36.08
CA LYS A 73 10.74 -7.74 -35.54
C LYS A 73 11.53 -8.68 -36.47
N PRO A 74 12.85 -8.47 -36.64
CA PRO A 74 13.80 -9.57 -36.91
C PRO A 74 15.21 -9.35 -36.28
N ASP A 75 16.26 -10.09 -36.67
CA ASP A 75 16.56 -11.49 -36.25
C ASP A 75 17.87 -11.98 -36.92
N THR A 76 19.00 -12.08 -36.19
CA THR A 76 20.15 -12.99 -36.48
C THR A 76 21.19 -12.90 -35.36
N GLY A 77 21.65 -14.02 -34.79
CA GLY A 77 22.69 -14.03 -33.74
C GLY A 77 23.78 -15.09 -33.92
N LYS A 78 25.05 -14.67 -34.12
CA LYS A 78 26.27 -15.51 -34.05
C LYS A 78 27.47 -14.66 -33.57
N VAL A 79 28.47 -15.33 -32.99
CA VAL A 79 29.67 -14.73 -32.34
C VAL A 79 30.92 -14.97 -33.18
N THR A 80 31.81 -13.98 -33.21
CA THR A 80 33.19 -14.10 -33.75
C THR A 80 34.20 -14.33 -32.60
N PRO A 81 35.43 -14.83 -32.87
CA PRO A 81 36.40 -15.12 -31.81
C PRO A 81 36.74 -13.94 -30.90
N GLU A 82 36.78 -12.73 -31.44
CA GLU A 82 37.06 -11.48 -30.71
C GLU A 82 35.94 -11.16 -29.70
N ALA A 83 34.69 -11.42 -30.08
CA ALA A 83 33.54 -11.27 -29.20
C ALA A 83 33.51 -12.34 -28.09
N GLY A 84 34.06 -13.54 -28.33
CA GLY A 84 34.27 -14.56 -27.28
C GLY A 84 35.23 -14.07 -26.19
N ALA A 85 36.40 -13.56 -26.59
CA ALA A 85 37.39 -13.00 -25.67
C ALA A 85 36.86 -11.77 -24.90
N PHE A 86 36.11 -10.89 -25.57
CA PHE A 86 35.43 -9.75 -24.93
C PHE A 86 34.44 -10.20 -23.85
N LEU A 87 33.59 -11.19 -24.15
CA LEU A 87 32.59 -11.71 -23.20
C LEU A 87 33.25 -12.38 -21.98
N ALA A 88 34.37 -13.08 -22.16
CA ALA A 88 35.15 -13.63 -21.06
C ALA A 88 35.59 -12.52 -20.08
N LYS A 89 36.16 -11.43 -20.60
CA LYS A 89 36.58 -10.29 -19.76
C LYS A 89 35.40 -9.64 -19.05
N GLN A 90 34.29 -9.38 -19.74
CA GLN A 90 33.11 -8.74 -19.15
C GLN A 90 32.46 -9.59 -18.04
N MET A 91 32.52 -10.93 -18.14
CA MET A 91 32.10 -11.81 -17.04
C MET A 91 33.02 -11.69 -15.83
N HIS A 92 34.34 -11.63 -16.03
CA HIS A 92 35.31 -11.38 -14.95
C HIS A 92 35.09 -10.02 -14.27
N ASP A 93 35.03 -8.94 -15.07
CA ASP A 93 34.87 -7.56 -14.59
C ASP A 93 33.60 -7.40 -13.73
N LEU A 94 32.48 -7.97 -14.20
CA LEU A 94 31.19 -7.88 -13.51
C LEU A 94 31.14 -8.74 -12.24
N ALA A 95 31.72 -9.94 -12.25
CA ALA A 95 31.82 -10.76 -11.04
C ALA A 95 32.65 -10.06 -9.96
N GLU A 96 33.81 -9.52 -10.33
CA GLU A 96 34.67 -8.77 -9.41
C GLU A 96 33.99 -7.51 -8.85
N GLN A 97 33.18 -6.82 -9.67
CA GLN A 97 32.35 -5.70 -9.22
C GLN A 97 31.27 -6.13 -8.22
N CYS A 98 30.54 -7.22 -8.47
CA CYS A 98 29.51 -7.72 -7.56
C CYS A 98 30.12 -8.16 -6.22
N GLU A 99 31.15 -8.98 -6.25
CA GLU A 99 31.79 -9.55 -5.05
C GLU A 99 32.39 -8.45 -4.15
N ARG A 100 33.08 -7.46 -4.73
CA ARG A 100 33.68 -6.36 -3.94
C ARG A 100 32.71 -5.26 -3.57
N ASN A 101 31.95 -4.72 -4.54
CA ASN A 101 31.22 -3.47 -4.34
C ASN A 101 29.76 -3.66 -3.91
N ILE A 102 29.19 -4.87 -4.06
CA ILE A 102 27.84 -5.20 -3.61
C ILE A 102 27.89 -6.12 -2.38
N MET A 103 28.73 -7.17 -2.41
CA MET A 103 28.83 -8.16 -1.33
C MET A 103 29.90 -7.83 -0.27
N GLY A 104 30.87 -6.97 -0.59
CA GLY A 104 31.87 -6.48 0.38
C GLY A 104 33.01 -7.46 0.69
N PHE A 105 33.27 -8.43 -0.20
CA PHE A 105 34.34 -9.42 -0.08
C PHE A 105 35.67 -8.87 -0.60
N THR A 106 36.57 -8.54 0.31
CA THR A 106 37.85 -7.87 0.03
C THR A 106 39.08 -8.74 0.31
N GLY A 107 38.90 -9.92 0.92
CA GLY A 107 39.97 -10.62 1.63
C GLY A 107 40.34 -9.96 2.96
N GLY A 108 41.17 -10.64 3.76
CA GLY A 108 41.50 -10.28 5.14
C GLY A 108 40.69 -11.11 6.13
N GLU A 109 40.06 -10.47 7.12
CA GLU A 109 39.08 -11.10 8.03
C GLU A 109 37.75 -11.47 7.33
N ARG A 110 37.58 -11.06 6.07
CA ARG A 110 36.43 -11.38 5.22
C ARG A 110 36.80 -12.40 4.14
N PRO A 111 35.82 -13.16 3.62
CA PRO A 111 36.02 -14.02 2.46
C PRO A 111 36.73 -13.31 1.30
N GLN A 112 37.54 -14.06 0.56
CA GLN A 112 38.11 -13.62 -0.69
C GLN A 112 36.99 -13.51 -1.75
N PRO A 113 36.99 -12.47 -2.60
CA PRO A 113 36.00 -12.36 -3.67
C PRO A 113 36.17 -13.50 -4.67
N TRP A 114 35.06 -14.12 -5.04
CA TRP A 114 35.01 -15.23 -5.99
C TRP A 114 35.43 -14.80 -7.41
N LYS A 115 36.07 -15.70 -8.15
CA LYS A 115 36.57 -15.45 -9.51
C LYS A 115 35.88 -16.36 -10.52
N VAL A 116 35.68 -15.86 -11.73
CA VAL A 116 35.16 -16.67 -12.85
C VAL A 116 36.12 -17.83 -13.22
N ALA A 117 37.40 -17.74 -12.85
CA ALA A 117 38.37 -18.85 -12.97
C ALA A 117 38.14 -20.00 -11.96
N ASP A 118 37.31 -19.79 -10.93
CA ASP A 118 36.91 -20.83 -9.98
C ASP A 118 35.76 -21.70 -10.55
N VAL A 119 35.33 -21.43 -11.79
CA VAL A 119 34.33 -22.19 -12.56
C VAL A 119 35.03 -23.19 -13.49
N PRO A 120 34.55 -24.44 -13.62
CA PRO A 120 35.05 -25.37 -14.63
C PRO A 120 34.94 -24.80 -16.06
N GLU A 121 36.04 -24.76 -16.80
CA GLU A 121 36.15 -24.08 -18.11
C GLU A 121 35.02 -24.43 -19.09
N ARG A 122 34.65 -25.72 -19.14
CA ARG A 122 33.56 -26.25 -19.99
C ARG A 122 32.19 -25.60 -19.73
N TYR A 123 31.94 -25.07 -18.53
CA TYR A 123 30.74 -24.31 -18.20
C TYR A 123 30.84 -22.86 -18.69
N ILE A 124 32.04 -22.26 -18.64
CA ILE A 124 32.33 -20.93 -19.20
C ILE A 124 32.12 -20.96 -20.73
N GLU A 125 32.66 -21.97 -21.42
CA GLU A 125 32.44 -22.19 -22.86
C GLU A 125 30.95 -22.28 -23.22
N LEU A 126 30.17 -23.00 -22.41
CA LEU A 126 28.72 -23.17 -22.61
C LEU A 126 27.97 -21.84 -22.46
N ILE A 127 28.36 -20.97 -21.51
CA ILE A 127 27.78 -19.63 -21.39
C ILE A 127 28.20 -18.74 -22.56
N GLN A 128 29.49 -18.72 -22.93
CA GLN A 128 29.99 -17.92 -24.05
C GLN A 128 29.28 -18.26 -25.37
N ARG A 129 29.03 -19.56 -25.63
CA ARG A 129 28.28 -20.02 -26.81
C ARG A 129 26.79 -19.63 -26.82
N ASN A 130 26.24 -19.15 -25.71
CA ASN A 130 24.83 -18.73 -25.59
C ASN A 130 24.60 -17.21 -25.60
N VAL A 131 25.67 -16.40 -25.63
CA VAL A 131 25.60 -14.93 -25.70
C VAL A 131 26.02 -14.47 -27.10
N VAL A 132 25.55 -13.30 -27.56
CA VAL A 132 25.98 -12.69 -28.82
C VAL A 132 26.58 -11.31 -28.56
N GLY A 133 27.87 -11.15 -28.89
CA GLY A 133 28.56 -9.86 -28.84
C GLY A 133 28.33 -9.06 -30.11
N ILE A 134 28.00 -7.77 -29.96
CA ILE A 134 27.74 -6.83 -31.07
C ILE A 134 28.56 -5.57 -30.80
N LYS A 135 29.28 -5.05 -31.80
CA LYS A 135 30.02 -3.79 -31.71
C LYS A 135 29.35 -2.72 -32.59
N ILE A 136 28.86 -1.65 -31.96
CA ILE A 136 28.20 -0.54 -32.64
C ILE A 136 29.19 0.61 -32.82
N LYS A 137 29.42 1.04 -34.07
CA LYS A 137 30.27 2.20 -34.38
C LYS A 137 29.42 3.48 -34.31
N ILE A 138 29.73 4.37 -33.37
CA ILE A 138 28.98 5.62 -33.18
C ILE A 138 29.20 6.56 -34.37
N GLY A 139 28.12 6.92 -35.07
CA GLY A 139 28.14 7.87 -36.19
C GLY A 139 27.57 9.25 -35.88
N LYS A 140 26.64 9.34 -34.91
CA LYS A 140 26.01 10.58 -34.43
C LYS A 140 25.58 10.40 -32.97
N ILE A 141 25.54 11.49 -32.21
CA ILE A 141 24.98 11.53 -30.84
C ILE A 141 24.01 12.71 -30.79
N GLU A 142 22.83 12.51 -30.22
CA GLU A 142 21.81 13.54 -30.03
C GLU A 142 21.27 13.48 -28.60
N GLY A 143 21.09 14.64 -27.96
CA GLY A 143 20.47 14.75 -26.65
C GLY A 143 19.08 15.37 -26.78
N LYS A 144 18.06 14.70 -26.22
CA LYS A 144 16.66 15.18 -26.24
C LYS A 144 16.14 15.35 -24.81
N PHE A 145 16.11 16.59 -24.35
CA PHE A 145 15.45 16.99 -23.10
C PHE A 145 14.00 17.41 -23.42
N LYS A 146 13.07 17.20 -22.49
CA LYS A 146 11.65 17.55 -22.69
C LYS A 146 11.03 18.14 -21.42
N CYS A 147 11.27 19.43 -21.19
CA CYS A 147 10.51 20.18 -20.19
C CYS A 147 9.13 20.59 -20.75
N ASP A 148 8.20 20.97 -19.86
CA ASP A 148 6.92 21.58 -20.23
C ASP A 148 7.13 23.07 -20.58
N GLU A 149 7.66 23.32 -21.77
CA GLU A 149 8.15 24.64 -22.22
C GLU A 149 7.06 25.69 -22.43
N GLN A 150 5.78 25.32 -22.34
CA GLN A 150 4.63 26.24 -22.48
C GLN A 150 4.14 26.86 -21.16
N LYS A 151 4.80 26.58 -20.02
CA LYS A 151 4.54 27.27 -18.75
C LYS A 151 5.75 28.09 -18.29
N PRO A 152 5.57 29.37 -17.92
CA PRO A 152 6.69 30.23 -17.52
C PRO A 152 7.36 29.80 -16.21
N ILE A 153 6.68 28.99 -15.40
CA ILE A 153 7.15 28.48 -14.10
C ILE A 153 6.77 27.00 -14.01
N CYS A 154 7.73 26.14 -13.65
CA CYS A 154 7.43 24.79 -13.14
C CYS A 154 7.45 24.81 -11.61
N GLY A 155 6.62 23.98 -10.97
CA GLY A 155 6.39 24.03 -9.51
C GLY A 155 7.67 23.91 -8.66
N THR A 156 8.68 23.18 -9.15
CA THR A 156 10.00 23.05 -8.51
C THR A 156 10.76 24.37 -8.43
N CYS A 157 10.65 25.26 -9.43
CA CYS A 157 11.31 26.57 -9.39
C CYS A 157 10.60 27.51 -8.40
N ALA A 158 9.26 27.51 -8.37
CA ALA A 158 8.49 28.32 -7.42
C ALA A 158 8.77 27.94 -5.96
N ARG A 159 8.89 26.63 -5.68
CA ARG A 159 9.19 26.09 -4.34
C ARG A 159 10.60 26.40 -3.81
N LEU A 160 11.52 26.88 -4.65
CA LEU A 160 12.93 27.10 -4.30
C LEU A 160 13.32 28.59 -4.26
N ASP A 161 12.35 29.50 -4.44
CA ASP A 161 12.50 30.95 -4.51
C ASP A 161 13.71 31.42 -5.35
N LYS A 162 13.89 30.78 -6.52
CA LYS A 162 14.99 31.03 -7.45
C LYS A 162 14.46 31.51 -8.79
N SER A 163 14.87 32.71 -9.17
CA SER A 163 14.85 33.13 -10.56
C SER A 163 15.74 32.21 -11.41
N ARG A 164 15.35 31.96 -12.66
CA ARG A 164 16.16 31.17 -13.59
C ARG A 164 17.33 32.01 -14.10
N GLU A 165 18.52 31.83 -13.55
CA GLU A 165 19.74 32.21 -14.26
C GLU A 165 19.85 31.37 -15.54
N TYR A 166 19.93 32.03 -16.69
CA TYR A 166 19.91 31.38 -17.99
C TYR A 166 21.31 30.88 -18.40
N VAL A 167 21.87 29.98 -17.57
CA VAL A 167 23.13 29.31 -17.90
C VAL A 167 22.89 28.32 -19.02
N GLN A 168 23.16 28.72 -20.27
CA GLN A 168 23.49 27.76 -21.32
C GLN A 168 24.88 27.20 -21.02
N PRO A 169 25.04 25.90 -20.72
CA PRO A 169 26.35 25.27 -20.66
C PRO A 169 26.85 25.11 -22.10
N VAL A 170 27.54 26.14 -22.63
CA VAL A 170 28.15 26.12 -23.96
C VAL A 170 29.37 25.19 -23.93
N LEU A 171 29.11 23.88 -24.01
CA LEU A 171 30.09 22.81 -24.02
C LEU A 171 30.88 22.84 -25.35
N LYS A 172 31.87 23.73 -25.44
CA LYS A 172 32.87 23.74 -26.52
C LYS A 172 33.81 22.54 -26.40
N PHE A 173 33.37 21.39 -26.89
CA PHE A 173 34.25 20.26 -27.13
C PHE A 173 35.20 20.58 -28.30
N GLN A 174 36.48 20.78 -28.00
CA GLN A 174 37.53 20.87 -29.03
C GLN A 174 37.86 19.47 -29.56
N ILE A 175 37.69 19.27 -30.86
CA ILE A 175 38.22 18.09 -31.56
C ILE A 175 39.72 18.32 -31.79
N ILE A 176 40.58 17.61 -31.07
CA ILE A 176 42.02 17.61 -31.35
C ILE A 176 42.28 16.66 -32.52
N THR A 177 42.09 17.14 -33.74
CA THR A 177 42.60 16.48 -34.96
C THR A 177 44.10 16.72 -35.07
N VAL A 178 44.89 15.64 -34.94
CA VAL A 178 46.30 15.66 -35.30
C VAL A 178 46.43 15.86 -36.81
N GLN A 179 46.99 16.99 -37.24
CA GLN A 179 47.35 17.24 -38.64
C GLN A 179 48.86 17.45 -38.75
N ASN A 180 49.47 16.75 -39.71
CA ASN A 180 50.85 16.98 -40.12
C ASN A 180 50.92 18.30 -40.94
N PRO A 181 52.00 19.11 -40.85
CA PRO A 181 51.90 20.55 -41.05
C PRO A 181 51.98 21.03 -42.51
N LYS A 182 51.26 22.13 -42.83
CA LYS A 182 51.62 23.16 -43.85
C LYS A 182 50.65 24.37 -43.88
N GLY A 183 51.04 25.49 -43.26
CA GLY A 183 50.45 26.85 -43.43
C GLY A 183 49.03 27.06 -42.88
N LEU A 184 48.53 28.30 -42.66
CA LEU A 184 49.18 29.62 -42.54
C LEU A 184 48.26 30.55 -41.69
N LEU A 185 48.67 31.80 -41.42
CA LEU A 185 47.94 32.86 -40.66
C LEU A 185 46.55 33.19 -41.27
N SER A 186 45.58 33.92 -40.66
CA SER A 186 45.61 35.11 -39.77
C SER A 186 44.18 35.43 -39.22
N THR A 187 43.82 36.40 -38.36
CA THR A 187 44.34 37.07 -37.11
C THR A 187 43.30 38.12 -36.63
N TYR A 188 43.22 38.42 -35.31
CA TYR A 188 42.57 39.63 -34.69
C TYR A 188 41.02 39.77 -34.83
N ASP A 189 40.24 40.51 -34.01
CA ASP A 189 40.49 41.20 -32.73
C ASP A 189 39.19 41.39 -31.87
N THR A 190 39.26 42.05 -30.70
CA THR A 190 38.12 42.49 -29.85
C THR A 190 38.45 43.81 -29.11
N PRO A 191 37.57 44.46 -28.31
CA PRO A 191 36.12 44.75 -28.43
C PRO A 191 35.79 46.27 -28.17
N SER A 192 34.52 46.65 -27.97
CA SER A 192 34.01 47.32 -26.72
C SER A 192 32.81 48.31 -26.86
N LYS A 193 32.00 48.40 -25.78
CA LYS A 193 31.30 49.59 -25.21
C LYS A 193 30.18 50.32 -26.00
N GLU A 194 29.18 51.00 -25.40
CA GLU A 194 28.56 50.99 -24.04
C GLU A 194 27.23 51.82 -24.04
N ARG A 195 26.32 51.59 -23.06
CA ARG A 195 25.36 52.60 -22.48
C ARG A 195 24.13 53.07 -23.36
N LYS A 196 23.04 53.70 -22.84
CA LYS A 196 22.71 54.33 -21.51
C LYS A 196 21.19 54.59 -21.26
N GLN A 197 20.83 54.98 -20.01
CA GLN A 197 19.65 55.79 -19.54
C GLN A 197 18.25 55.11 -19.49
N ARG A 198 17.22 55.50 -18.68
CA ARG A 198 16.95 56.41 -17.49
C ARG A 198 15.52 56.02 -16.94
N LEU A 199 14.94 56.29 -15.75
CA LEU A 199 15.19 56.93 -14.40
C LEU A 199 14.67 55.92 -13.31
N ALA A 200 14.52 56.07 -11.97
CA ALA A 200 14.31 57.10 -10.91
C ALA A 200 12.86 57.65 -10.71
N GLY A 201 12.29 57.75 -9.49
CA GLY A 201 12.76 57.28 -8.16
C GLY A 201 12.00 57.87 -6.93
N ASN A 202 12.36 57.39 -5.72
CA ASN A 202 12.17 58.00 -4.36
C ASN A 202 10.74 57.96 -3.74
N GLU A 203 10.50 57.95 -2.40
CA GLU A 203 11.39 58.06 -1.22
C GLU A 203 10.81 57.48 0.12
N ARG A 204 11.67 56.78 0.91
CA ARG A 204 11.88 56.73 2.41
C ARG A 204 10.68 56.72 3.42
N LEU A 205 10.76 56.11 4.61
CA LEU A 205 11.83 56.08 5.65
C LEU A 205 11.96 54.76 6.46
N ALA A 206 13.23 54.45 6.81
CA ALA A 206 13.83 53.87 8.06
C ALA A 206 12.96 53.14 9.12
N ILE A 207 13.44 52.10 9.83
CA ILE A 207 14.62 52.06 10.75
C ILE A 207 15.34 50.67 10.80
N GLN A 208 16.67 50.73 10.94
CA GLN A 208 17.68 49.75 11.45
C GLN A 208 17.39 48.24 11.57
N ALA A 209 18.29 47.44 10.98
CA ALA A 209 18.79 46.16 11.48
C ALA A 209 20.27 45.98 11.07
N GLU A 210 21.07 45.24 11.85
CA GLU A 210 22.54 45.20 11.69
C GLU A 210 23.07 44.07 10.77
N GLN A 211 24.39 44.06 10.54
CA GLN A 211 25.06 43.23 9.54
C GLN A 211 25.21 41.77 9.96
N GLY A 212 24.68 40.85 9.16
CA GLY A 212 24.92 39.41 9.29
C GLY A 212 24.89 38.70 7.94
N ASN A 213 26.04 38.26 7.44
CA ASN A 213 26.13 37.53 6.18
C ASN A 213 25.44 36.15 6.30
N PRO A 214 24.39 35.84 5.51
CA PRO A 214 23.84 34.49 5.46
C PRO A 214 24.83 33.55 4.77
N ARG A 215 25.61 32.81 5.57
CA ARG A 215 26.44 31.72 5.06
C ARG A 215 25.50 30.63 4.54
N ILE A 216 25.47 30.43 3.22
CA ILE A 216 24.78 29.30 2.59
C ILE A 216 25.39 28.01 3.17
N GLY A 217 24.64 27.33 4.03
CA GLY A 217 25.14 26.17 4.77
C GLY A 217 25.27 24.94 3.87
N GLY A 218 26.46 24.36 3.80
CA GLY A 218 26.71 23.10 3.07
C GLY A 218 25.88 21.90 3.56
N TYR A 219 25.21 22.04 4.70
CA TYR A 219 24.26 21.09 5.28
C TYR A 219 23.09 20.75 4.33
N ASP A 220 22.60 21.76 3.59
CA ASP A 220 21.42 21.63 2.73
C ASP A 220 21.73 20.79 1.48
N ILE A 221 22.95 20.96 0.93
CA ILE A 221 23.47 20.17 -0.20
C ILE A 221 23.63 18.70 0.20
N VAL A 222 24.10 18.41 1.42
CA VAL A 222 24.21 17.02 1.91
C VAL A 222 22.84 16.37 2.05
N LYS A 223 21.83 17.08 2.56
CA LYS A 223 20.45 16.56 2.66
C LYS A 223 19.87 16.29 1.26
N SER A 224 20.09 17.21 0.30
CA SER A 224 19.71 17.03 -1.11
C SER A 224 20.47 15.92 -1.86
N LEU A 225 21.60 15.44 -1.34
CA LEU A 225 22.37 14.32 -1.91
C LEU A 225 22.00 12.96 -1.30
N GLN A 226 21.24 12.95 -0.20
CA GLN A 226 20.79 11.72 0.47
C GLN A 226 19.42 11.23 -0.04
N THR A 227 18.53 12.15 -0.43
CA THR A 227 17.22 11.81 -0.99
C THR A 227 17.36 11.28 -2.42
N THR A 228 16.95 10.03 -2.68
CA THR A 228 16.89 9.50 -4.05
C THR A 228 15.61 9.96 -4.74
N GLU A 229 15.61 10.00 -6.08
CA GLU A 229 14.42 10.30 -6.89
C GLU A 229 13.22 9.38 -6.58
N ARG A 230 13.49 8.17 -6.07
CA ARG A 230 12.45 7.22 -5.65
C ARG A 230 11.78 7.64 -4.34
N ASP A 231 12.56 8.21 -3.42
CA ASP A 231 12.03 8.73 -2.16
C ASP A 231 11.17 9.97 -2.43
N VAL A 232 11.61 10.85 -3.36
CA VAL A 232 10.78 11.97 -3.86
C VAL A 232 9.46 11.44 -4.46
N PHE A 233 9.53 10.45 -5.35
CA PHE A 233 8.34 9.86 -5.98
C PHE A 233 7.34 9.29 -4.97
N TYR A 234 7.81 8.49 -3.99
CA TYR A 234 6.92 7.91 -2.98
C TYR A 234 6.43 8.94 -1.95
N SER A 235 7.19 9.99 -1.64
CA SER A 235 6.70 11.09 -0.78
C SER A 235 5.65 11.96 -1.47
N THR A 236 5.78 12.24 -2.78
CA THR A 236 4.70 12.91 -3.53
C THR A 236 3.47 12.02 -3.68
N TYR A 237 3.63 10.71 -3.97
CA TYR A 237 2.51 9.77 -3.98
C TYR A 237 1.81 9.69 -2.61
N TRP A 238 2.57 9.75 -1.51
CA TRP A 238 2.04 9.77 -0.16
C TRP A 238 1.13 10.98 0.09
N GLU A 239 1.58 12.18 -0.29
CA GLU A 239 0.82 13.42 -0.20
C GLU A 239 -0.47 13.36 -1.05
N ASP A 240 -0.37 12.95 -2.31
CA ASP A 240 -1.49 12.93 -3.27
C ASP A 240 -2.52 11.82 -3.00
N ARG A 241 -2.11 10.67 -2.44
CA ARG A 241 -2.91 9.42 -2.50
C ARG A 241 -3.05 8.68 -1.17
N CYS A 242 -2.11 8.79 -0.25
CA CYS A 242 -2.19 8.11 1.05
C CYS A 242 -2.78 9.01 2.14
N LEU A 243 -2.34 10.26 2.25
CA LEU A 243 -2.86 11.21 3.24
C LEU A 243 -4.39 11.43 3.15
N PRO A 244 -5.03 11.50 1.97
CA PRO A 244 -6.49 11.62 1.85
C PRO A 244 -7.29 10.36 2.24
N ALA A 245 -6.62 9.23 2.50
CA ALA A 245 -7.22 7.96 2.91
C ALA A 245 -6.89 7.59 4.38
N LEU A 246 -6.13 8.44 5.08
CA LEU A 246 -5.62 8.22 6.43
C LEU A 246 -6.10 9.32 7.40
N HIS A 247 -5.81 9.15 8.69
CA HIS A 247 -6.18 10.14 9.71
C HIS A 247 -5.44 11.47 9.51
N PRO A 248 -6.07 12.66 9.64
CA PRO A 248 -5.42 13.95 9.41
C PRO A 248 -4.15 14.23 10.23
N MET A 249 -3.93 13.49 11.33
CA MET A 249 -2.66 13.52 12.07
C MET A 249 -1.42 13.23 11.21
N PHE A 250 -1.58 12.50 10.10
CA PHE A 250 -0.45 12.14 9.24
C PHE A 250 0.08 13.31 8.40
N TYR A 251 -0.70 14.39 8.21
CA TYR A 251 -0.14 15.65 7.69
C TYR A 251 0.94 16.19 8.65
N SER A 252 0.62 16.29 9.95
CA SER A 252 1.58 16.71 10.98
C SER A 252 2.76 15.76 11.10
N ALA A 253 2.55 14.44 10.99
CA ALA A 253 3.63 13.46 10.99
C ALA A 253 4.57 13.59 9.76
N THR A 254 4.03 13.98 8.60
CA THR A 254 4.83 14.16 7.38
C THR A 254 5.86 15.27 7.55
N LEU A 255 5.54 16.34 8.30
CA LEU A 255 6.47 17.43 8.62
C LEU A 255 7.68 16.96 9.46
N LEU A 256 7.52 15.91 10.27
CA LEU A 256 8.58 15.35 11.13
C LEU A 256 9.57 14.44 10.37
N THR A 257 9.27 14.03 9.14
CA THR A 257 10.14 13.14 8.34
C THR A 257 11.56 13.69 8.13
N ALA A 258 11.69 15.02 8.11
CA ALA A 258 12.96 15.71 7.91
C ALA A 258 14.00 15.41 9.01
N ASP A 259 13.57 15.09 10.23
CA ASP A 259 14.44 14.91 11.39
C ASP A 259 14.42 13.47 11.93
N TYR A 260 13.44 12.66 11.51
CA TYR A 260 13.24 11.27 11.96
C TYR A 260 13.29 10.27 10.79
N PRO A 261 14.49 9.75 10.42
CA PRO A 261 14.66 8.80 9.31
C PRO A 261 13.84 7.51 9.43
N ILE A 262 13.51 7.07 10.66
CA ILE A 262 12.63 5.93 10.91
C ILE A 262 11.18 6.18 10.45
N LEU A 263 10.70 7.42 10.62
CA LEU A 263 9.36 7.84 10.22
C LEU A 263 9.28 8.04 8.70
N ASN A 264 10.32 8.61 8.11
CA ASN A 264 10.47 8.68 6.66
C ASN A 264 10.43 7.28 6.03
N ASP A 265 11.20 6.31 6.53
CA ASP A 265 11.15 4.93 6.06
C ASP A 265 9.75 4.30 6.22
N ALA A 266 9.06 4.52 7.34
CA ALA A 266 7.71 3.98 7.57
C ALA A 266 6.67 4.57 6.59
N ILE A 267 6.76 5.87 6.28
CA ILE A 267 5.92 6.54 5.28
C ILE A 267 6.23 6.03 3.86
N LEU A 268 7.50 5.92 3.49
CA LEU A 268 7.92 5.39 2.18
C LEU A 268 7.50 3.93 2.00
N ALA A 269 7.53 3.12 3.07
CA ALA A 269 7.02 1.76 3.07
C ALA A 269 5.51 1.70 2.77
N LEU A 270 4.69 2.45 3.53
CA LEU A 270 3.25 2.45 3.35
C LEU A 270 2.82 3.04 1.99
N SER A 271 3.50 4.08 1.52
CA SER A 271 3.32 4.67 0.20
C SER A 271 3.61 3.69 -0.94
N SER A 272 4.79 3.05 -0.92
CA SER A 272 5.17 2.06 -1.92
C SER A 272 4.34 0.77 -1.87
N CYS A 273 3.83 0.39 -0.70
CA CYS A 273 2.83 -0.66 -0.54
C CYS A 273 1.51 -0.32 -1.25
N ASN A 274 1.00 0.90 -1.04
CA ASN A 274 -0.28 1.36 -1.59
C ASN A 274 -0.27 1.42 -3.12
N ILE A 275 0.71 2.11 -3.72
CA ILE A 275 0.82 2.18 -5.19
C ILE A 275 1.04 0.81 -5.82
N GLY A 276 1.79 -0.08 -5.14
CA GLY A 276 1.99 -1.45 -5.58
C GLY A 276 0.71 -2.29 -5.60
N ARG A 277 -0.27 -1.98 -4.75
CA ARG A 277 -1.59 -2.64 -4.76
C ARG A 277 -2.55 -2.08 -5.81
N LEU A 278 -2.45 -0.80 -6.18
CA LEU A 278 -3.26 -0.23 -7.26
C LEU A 278 -2.85 -0.74 -8.66
N HIS A 279 -1.57 -1.05 -8.86
CA HIS A 279 -1.05 -1.51 -10.15
C HIS A 279 -0.91 -3.04 -10.16
N SER A 280 -1.96 -3.73 -10.62
CA SER A 280 -1.96 -5.19 -10.72
C SER A 280 -1.12 -5.68 -11.90
N GLU A 281 -0.19 -6.60 -11.61
CA GLU A 281 0.60 -7.34 -12.60
C GLU A 281 -0.06 -8.69 -12.88
N ARG A 282 -0.04 -9.16 -14.14
CA ARG A 282 -0.61 -10.44 -14.55
C ARG A 282 0.43 -11.55 -14.51
N LYS A 283 0.13 -12.65 -13.82
CA LYS A 283 1.03 -13.80 -13.65
C LYS A 283 1.27 -14.52 -14.98
N ILE A 284 2.53 -14.87 -15.25
CA ILE A 284 2.97 -15.65 -16.42
C ILE A 284 2.69 -17.15 -16.23
N SER A 285 2.64 -17.62 -14.98
CA SER A 285 2.26 -18.99 -14.60
C SER A 285 1.14 -18.95 -13.56
N SER A 286 -0.02 -19.51 -13.88
CA SER A 286 -1.19 -19.57 -12.99
C SER A 286 -1.32 -20.95 -12.33
N THR A 287 -0.27 -21.37 -11.61
CA THR A 287 -0.28 -22.61 -10.82
C THR A 287 -0.86 -22.37 -9.42
N GLY A 288 -2.14 -22.71 -9.23
CA GLY A 288 -2.80 -22.78 -7.92
C GLY A 288 -4.00 -21.86 -7.71
N LEU A 289 -4.68 -21.99 -6.57
CA LEU A 289 -5.92 -21.30 -6.17
C LEU A 289 -5.77 -19.77 -5.95
N MET A 290 -4.59 -19.23 -6.23
CA MET A 290 -4.21 -17.83 -5.98
C MET A 290 -4.21 -17.07 -7.31
N GLY A 291 -5.29 -16.30 -7.54
CA GLY A 291 -5.73 -15.79 -8.85
C GLY A 291 -4.70 -15.07 -9.75
N PRO A 292 -5.05 -14.80 -11.02
CA PRO A 292 -4.10 -14.42 -12.09
C PRO A 292 -3.45 -13.03 -11.92
N LEU A 293 -3.87 -12.25 -10.93
CA LEU A 293 -3.33 -10.93 -10.60
C LEU A 293 -2.47 -10.99 -9.33
N SER A 294 -1.42 -10.17 -9.31
CA SER A 294 -0.60 -9.89 -8.12
C SER A 294 -0.33 -8.39 -8.01
N PRO A 295 -0.12 -7.83 -6.81
CA PRO A 295 0.43 -6.49 -6.65
C PRO A 295 1.78 -6.34 -7.38
N SER A 296 2.14 -5.12 -7.77
CA SER A 296 3.37 -4.87 -8.51
C SER A 296 4.62 -5.24 -7.72
N LEU A 297 5.41 -6.20 -8.25
CA LEU A 297 6.58 -6.73 -7.56
C LEU A 297 7.65 -5.65 -7.34
N ILE A 298 7.76 -4.68 -8.25
CA ILE A 298 8.72 -3.56 -8.15
C ILE A 298 8.40 -2.70 -6.93
N HIS A 299 7.13 -2.34 -6.74
CA HIS A 299 6.68 -1.50 -5.65
C HIS A 299 6.63 -2.24 -4.31
N GLN A 300 6.19 -3.51 -4.28
CA GLN A 300 6.23 -4.32 -3.06
C GLN A 300 7.66 -4.60 -2.58
N THR A 301 8.61 -4.85 -3.48
CA THR A 301 10.04 -4.99 -3.10
C THR A 301 10.56 -3.71 -2.44
N ARG A 302 10.09 -2.52 -2.86
CA ARG A 302 10.46 -1.24 -2.22
C ARG A 302 9.80 -1.10 -0.85
N SER A 303 8.51 -1.42 -0.72
CA SER A 303 7.78 -1.49 0.56
C SER A 303 8.55 -2.30 1.59
N HIS A 304 8.88 -3.55 1.27
CA HIS A 304 9.63 -4.43 2.17
C HIS A 304 11.04 -3.91 2.51
N LEU A 305 11.73 -3.22 1.59
CA LEU A 305 13.05 -2.63 1.87
C LEU A 305 12.97 -1.46 2.86
N TYR A 306 12.06 -0.51 2.65
CA TYR A 306 11.85 0.60 3.58
C TYR A 306 11.33 0.10 4.93
N TYR A 307 10.37 -0.82 4.94
CA TYR A 307 9.84 -1.45 6.16
C TYR A 307 10.93 -2.18 6.95
N SER A 308 11.78 -2.97 6.29
CA SER A 308 12.93 -3.63 6.90
C SER A 308 14.03 -2.67 7.37
N SER A 309 14.05 -1.43 6.88
CA SER A 309 14.94 -0.36 7.33
C SER A 309 14.36 0.33 8.57
N ALA A 310 13.06 0.65 8.57
CA ALA A 310 12.35 1.21 9.72
C ALA A 310 12.37 0.26 10.93
N ILE A 311 12.10 -1.04 10.72
CA ILE A 311 12.22 -2.07 11.78
C ILE A 311 13.64 -2.10 12.33
N ARG A 312 14.68 -2.13 11.48
CA ARG A 312 16.07 -2.16 11.95
C ARG A 312 16.45 -0.93 12.76
N LYS A 313 15.95 0.26 12.38
CA LYS A 313 16.11 1.48 13.17
C LYS A 313 15.39 1.38 14.52
N LEU A 314 14.17 0.83 14.55
CA LEU A 314 13.40 0.62 15.79
C LEU A 314 14.12 -0.35 16.75
N THR A 315 14.59 -1.49 16.25
CA THR A 315 15.31 -2.50 17.05
C THR A 315 16.68 -2.05 17.56
N ALA A 316 17.23 -0.95 17.01
CA ALA A 316 18.49 -0.36 17.44
C ALA A 316 18.33 0.75 18.50
N MET A 317 17.10 1.19 18.79
CA MET A 317 16.82 2.18 19.83
C MET A 317 16.94 1.58 21.22
N THR A 318 17.55 2.32 22.15
CA THR A 318 17.50 1.96 23.57
C THR A 318 16.14 2.33 24.17
N ALA A 319 15.81 1.76 25.33
CA ALA A 319 14.65 2.19 26.12
C ALA A 319 14.70 3.68 26.53
N SER A 320 15.86 4.33 26.47
CA SER A 320 15.95 5.79 26.64
C SER A 320 15.48 6.52 25.38
N ASP A 321 15.95 6.11 24.20
CA ASP A 321 15.61 6.74 22.92
C ASP A 321 14.11 6.60 22.61
N CYS A 322 13.53 5.45 22.92
CA CYS A 322 12.09 5.20 22.80
C CYS A 322 11.25 6.12 23.71
N ARG A 323 11.77 6.55 24.87
CA ARG A 323 11.08 7.51 25.76
C ARG A 323 11.26 8.96 25.35
N HIS A 324 12.40 9.33 24.77
CA HIS A 324 12.62 10.70 24.28
C HIS A 324 11.86 10.96 22.97
N ASN A 325 11.78 9.97 22.08
CA ASN A 325 11.16 10.08 20.75
C ASN A 325 9.76 9.43 20.72
N ALA A 326 9.08 9.40 21.88
CA ALA A 326 7.98 8.48 22.12
C ALA A 326 6.78 8.67 21.17
N ALA A 327 6.41 9.91 20.86
CA ALA A 327 5.35 10.19 19.87
C ALA A 327 5.72 9.70 18.46
N VAL A 328 6.99 9.81 18.05
CA VAL A 328 7.48 9.32 16.75
C VAL A 328 7.47 7.79 16.69
N VAL A 329 7.87 7.12 17.78
CA VAL A 329 7.75 5.66 17.90
C VAL A 329 6.28 5.22 17.78
N LEU A 330 5.35 5.93 18.43
CA LEU A 330 3.93 5.65 18.31
C LEU A 330 3.43 5.84 16.87
N ILE A 331 3.77 6.93 16.18
CA ILE A 331 3.43 7.15 14.76
C ILE A 331 3.95 5.99 13.89
N VAL A 332 5.20 5.57 14.06
CA VAL A 332 5.81 4.46 13.31
C VAL A 332 5.05 3.15 13.53
N LEU A 333 4.70 2.82 14.78
CA LEU A 333 3.91 1.62 15.09
C LEU A 333 2.49 1.67 14.50
N VAL A 334 1.85 2.85 14.42
CA VAL A 334 0.54 3.00 13.73
C VAL A 334 0.69 2.85 12.21
N LEU A 335 1.76 3.37 11.61
CA LEU A 335 2.06 3.17 10.18
C LEU A 335 2.32 1.68 9.85
N PHE A 336 3.03 0.96 10.73
CA PHE A 336 3.22 -0.49 10.59
C PHE A 336 1.90 -1.25 10.72
N ALA A 337 1.01 -0.84 11.63
CA ALA A 337 -0.32 -1.42 11.75
C ALA A 337 -1.17 -1.21 10.46
N HIS A 338 -1.10 -0.03 9.83
CA HIS A 338 -1.73 0.21 8.52
C HIS A 338 -1.10 -0.65 7.40
N LEU A 339 0.22 -0.81 7.39
CA LEU A 339 0.94 -1.61 6.38
C LEU A 339 0.56 -3.09 6.46
N GLU A 340 0.59 -3.69 7.64
CA GLU A 340 0.26 -5.11 7.81
C GLU A 340 -1.24 -5.38 7.60
N SER A 341 -2.11 -4.45 7.99
CA SER A 341 -3.54 -4.47 7.65
C SER A 341 -3.74 -4.45 6.12
N ALA A 342 -3.09 -3.52 5.41
CA ALA A 342 -3.12 -3.41 3.95
C ALA A 342 -2.56 -4.64 3.22
N MET A 343 -1.68 -5.41 3.87
CA MET A 343 -1.14 -6.68 3.36
C MET A 343 -1.96 -7.91 3.76
N GLY A 344 -3.01 -7.78 4.58
CA GLY A 344 -3.72 -8.93 5.16
C GLY A 344 -2.85 -9.79 6.09
N ASN A 345 -1.74 -9.25 6.59
CA ASN A 345 -0.79 -9.97 7.46
C ASN A 345 -1.25 -9.91 8.92
N PHE A 346 -2.25 -10.72 9.26
CA PHE A 346 -2.80 -10.77 10.62
C PHE A 346 -1.72 -11.01 11.70
N GLN A 347 -0.75 -11.90 11.45
CA GLN A 347 0.32 -12.19 12.40
C GLN A 347 1.26 -11.00 12.63
N GLY A 348 1.70 -10.32 11.56
CA GLY A 348 2.48 -9.09 11.67
C GLY A 348 1.72 -7.97 12.35
N PHE A 349 0.44 -7.81 12.02
CA PHE A 349 -0.46 -6.83 12.64
C PHE A 349 -0.58 -7.04 14.15
N TYR A 350 -0.89 -8.26 14.62
CA TYR A 350 -1.02 -8.53 16.05
C TYR A 350 0.30 -8.38 16.81
N CYS A 351 1.45 -8.61 16.16
CA CYS A 351 2.77 -8.29 16.74
C CYS A 351 2.91 -6.80 17.07
N HIS A 352 2.58 -5.91 16.12
CA HIS A 352 2.61 -4.46 16.36
C HIS A 352 1.53 -3.97 17.34
N VAL A 353 0.33 -4.58 17.33
CA VAL A 353 -0.69 -4.29 18.34
C VAL A 353 -0.19 -4.63 19.74
N GLN A 354 0.48 -5.78 19.94
CA GLN A 354 1.04 -6.13 21.25
C GLN A 354 2.19 -5.20 21.64
N GLY A 355 3.09 -4.86 20.71
CA GLY A 355 4.16 -3.89 20.94
C GLY A 355 3.61 -2.52 21.37
N MET A 356 2.56 -2.03 20.70
CA MET A 356 1.91 -0.76 21.02
C MET A 356 1.14 -0.81 22.35
N MET A 357 0.48 -1.93 22.68
CA MET A 357 -0.15 -2.12 23.99
C MET A 357 0.89 -2.03 25.12
N ASN A 358 2.02 -2.72 24.99
CA ASN A 358 3.10 -2.67 25.98
C ASN A 358 3.66 -1.24 26.12
N PHE A 359 3.90 -0.58 24.98
CA PHE A 359 4.41 0.80 24.92
C PHE A 359 3.47 1.82 25.56
N LEU A 360 2.16 1.68 25.36
CA LEU A 360 1.13 2.56 25.97
C LEU A 360 0.97 2.31 27.49
N VAL A 361 1.33 1.13 28.00
CA VAL A 361 1.36 0.85 29.45
C VAL A 361 2.59 1.47 30.13
N GLU A 362 3.74 1.55 29.43
CA GLU A 362 4.93 2.25 29.92
C GLU A 362 4.87 3.77 29.77
N TRP A 363 3.92 4.28 28.98
CA TRP A 363 3.79 5.71 28.65
C TRP A 363 3.50 6.57 29.90
N ARG A 364 4.30 7.63 30.07
CA ARG A 364 4.26 8.55 31.22
C ARG A 364 3.68 9.94 30.93
N GLY A 365 3.34 10.25 29.68
CA GLY A 365 2.76 11.55 29.31
C GLY A 365 1.36 11.74 29.89
N GLY A 366 1.08 12.95 30.38
CA GLY A 366 -0.20 13.29 30.99
C GLY A 366 -1.35 13.43 29.98
N PRO A 367 -2.61 13.59 30.46
CA PRO A 367 -3.82 13.64 29.63
C PRO A 367 -3.96 14.89 28.74
N GLY A 368 -2.90 15.66 28.54
CA GLY A 368 -2.86 16.88 27.72
C GLY A 368 -1.99 16.79 26.45
N ASP A 369 -1.40 15.63 26.14
CA ASP A 369 -0.68 15.44 24.87
C ASP A 369 -1.67 15.30 23.71
N ALA A 370 -1.86 16.40 22.98
CA ALA A 370 -2.77 16.50 21.85
C ALA A 370 -2.43 15.57 20.67
N THR A 371 -1.26 14.92 20.65
CA THR A 371 -0.89 13.96 19.58
C THR A 371 -1.42 12.55 19.84
N ILE A 372 -1.62 12.16 21.10
CA ILE A 372 -1.98 10.77 21.46
C ILE A 372 -3.38 10.41 20.99
N MET A 373 -4.38 11.26 21.25
CA MET A 373 -5.77 10.93 20.89
C MET A 373 -5.97 10.74 19.38
N PRO A 374 -5.45 11.60 18.48
CA PRO A 374 -5.45 11.34 17.03
C PRO A 374 -4.74 10.04 16.60
N LEU A 375 -3.63 9.67 17.25
CA LEU A 375 -2.90 8.42 17.00
C LEU A 375 -3.71 7.19 17.44
N LEU A 376 -4.26 7.25 18.65
CA LEU A 376 -5.15 6.25 19.24
C LEU A 376 -6.38 6.04 18.34
N THR A 377 -6.96 7.12 17.79
CA THR A 377 -8.10 7.08 16.86
C THR A 377 -7.73 6.35 15.57
N SER A 378 -6.59 6.68 14.96
CA SER A 378 -6.13 6.00 13.75
C SER A 378 -5.83 4.51 13.98
N TRP A 379 -5.20 4.17 15.10
CA TRP A 379 -4.93 2.77 15.46
C TRP A 379 -6.20 1.97 15.74
N MET A 380 -7.13 2.52 16.52
CA MET A 380 -8.40 1.85 16.83
C MET A 380 -9.23 1.61 15.56
N GLN A 381 -9.29 2.57 14.62
CA GLN A 381 -9.87 2.34 13.30
C GLN A 381 -9.24 1.10 12.63
N THR A 382 -7.91 1.03 12.58
CA THR A 382 -7.18 -0.10 11.96
C THR A 382 -7.49 -1.43 12.66
N ARG A 383 -7.63 -1.44 13.99
CA ARG A 383 -8.01 -2.63 14.75
C ARG A 383 -9.42 -3.13 14.39
N TYR A 384 -10.39 -2.23 14.21
CA TYR A 384 -11.73 -2.62 13.73
C TYR A 384 -11.73 -3.08 12.27
N VAL A 385 -10.92 -2.48 11.39
CA VAL A 385 -10.75 -2.94 10.00
C VAL A 385 -10.20 -4.37 9.94
N VAL A 386 -9.12 -4.67 10.66
CA VAL A 386 -8.53 -6.02 10.70
C VAL A 386 -9.47 -7.03 11.38
N TRP A 387 -10.18 -6.61 12.44
CA TRP A 387 -11.20 -7.45 13.07
C TRP A 387 -12.32 -7.82 12.09
N TRP A 388 -12.82 -6.86 11.31
CA TRP A 388 -13.87 -7.08 10.32
C TRP A 388 -13.39 -8.01 9.19
N ALA A 389 -12.18 -7.76 8.68
CA ALA A 389 -11.53 -8.60 7.67
C ALA A 389 -11.25 -10.04 8.16
N ARG A 390 -11.11 -10.26 9.49
CA ARG A 390 -10.99 -11.59 10.10
C ARG A 390 -12.32 -12.19 10.53
N ALA A 391 -13.39 -11.38 10.65
CA ALA A 391 -14.73 -11.86 10.96
C ALA A 391 -15.31 -12.59 9.75
N TYR A 392 -15.38 -11.91 8.60
CA TYR A 392 -15.84 -12.51 7.36
C TYR A 392 -14.82 -13.51 6.81
N PHE A 393 -15.29 -14.61 6.22
CA PHE A 393 -14.45 -15.68 5.66
C PHE A 393 -13.46 -16.29 6.66
N SER A 394 -13.90 -16.48 7.91
CA SER A 394 -13.22 -17.33 8.90
C SER A 394 -14.03 -18.60 9.18
N SER A 395 -13.46 -19.55 9.92
CA SER A 395 -14.18 -20.78 10.30
C SER A 395 -15.14 -20.56 11.47
N LEU A 396 -16.13 -21.46 11.60
CA LEU A 396 -17.07 -21.52 12.72
C LEU A 396 -16.38 -21.48 14.11
N ASN A 397 -15.15 -22.00 14.24
CA ASN A 397 -14.39 -21.95 15.49
C ASN A 397 -13.78 -20.57 15.76
N ILE A 398 -13.29 -19.88 14.72
CA ILE A 398 -12.77 -18.51 14.85
C ILE A 398 -13.90 -17.57 15.26
N HIS A 399 -15.09 -17.66 14.63
CA HIS A 399 -16.26 -16.87 15.03
C HIS A 399 -16.65 -17.05 16.52
N GLN A 400 -16.52 -18.25 17.08
CA GLN A 400 -16.81 -18.50 18.51
C GLN A 400 -15.79 -17.85 19.45
N GLN A 401 -14.53 -17.73 19.01
CA GLN A 401 -13.40 -17.20 19.78
C GLN A 401 -13.11 -15.71 19.48
N LEU A 402 -13.76 -15.13 18.48
CA LEU A 402 -13.51 -13.77 18.00
C LEU A 402 -13.76 -12.75 19.13
N PRO A 403 -12.72 -12.03 19.60
CA PRO A 403 -12.81 -11.20 20.80
C PRO A 403 -13.60 -9.92 20.54
N SER A 404 -14.20 -9.34 21.58
CA SER A 404 -14.64 -7.94 21.53
C SER A 404 -13.42 -7.01 21.57
N ILE A 405 -13.51 -5.84 20.93
CA ILE A 405 -12.48 -4.80 20.99
C ILE A 405 -13.03 -3.62 21.79
N PRO A 406 -12.68 -3.48 23.08
CA PRO A 406 -13.18 -2.41 23.92
C PRO A 406 -12.56 -1.06 23.53
N LEU A 407 -13.38 -0.01 23.53
CA LEU A 407 -12.92 1.37 23.41
C LEU A 407 -12.10 1.77 24.66
N PRO A 408 -10.94 2.46 24.48
CA PRO A 408 -10.23 3.15 25.56
C PRO A 408 -11.15 4.09 26.34
N ILE A 409 -10.86 4.32 27.62
CA ILE A 409 -11.72 5.13 28.51
C ILE A 409 -11.91 6.56 27.95
N SER A 410 -10.83 7.18 27.46
CA SER A 410 -10.83 8.50 26.79
C SER A 410 -11.63 8.55 25.47
N MET A 411 -12.16 7.42 24.98
CA MET A 411 -12.99 7.32 23.77
C MET A 411 -14.44 6.92 24.07
N LYS A 412 -14.81 6.82 25.35
CA LYS A 412 -16.20 6.57 25.78
C LYS A 412 -17.03 7.84 25.90
N GLU A 413 -16.36 8.99 26.00
CA GLU A 413 -16.94 10.33 26.05
C GLU A 413 -17.67 10.70 24.74
N VAL A 414 -18.18 11.94 24.67
CA VAL A 414 -18.81 12.46 23.45
C VAL A 414 -17.74 12.68 22.38
N PRO A 415 -17.85 12.07 21.18
CA PRO A 415 -16.82 12.17 20.15
C PRO A 415 -16.86 13.54 19.46
N PHE A 416 -15.76 14.29 19.52
CA PHE A 416 -15.66 15.65 19.00
C PHE A 416 -15.36 15.65 17.49
N THR A 417 -14.40 14.83 17.04
CA THR A 417 -14.04 14.77 15.61
C THR A 417 -14.82 13.70 14.82
N LEU A 418 -14.89 13.87 13.50
CA LEU A 418 -15.47 12.90 12.57
C LEU A 418 -14.82 11.51 12.69
N HIS A 419 -13.52 11.47 13.04
CA HIS A 419 -12.77 10.22 13.17
C HIS A 419 -12.96 9.55 14.54
N GLU A 420 -13.18 10.31 15.62
CA GLU A 420 -13.68 9.74 16.87
C GLU A 420 -15.09 9.18 16.69
N ARG A 421 -15.98 9.90 15.97
CA ARG A 421 -17.31 9.39 15.59
C ARG A 421 -17.18 8.10 14.78
N ARG A 422 -16.26 8.03 13.81
CA ARG A 422 -15.93 6.81 13.05
C ARG A 422 -15.52 5.65 13.96
N VAL A 423 -14.62 5.88 14.92
CA VAL A 423 -14.16 4.83 15.84
C VAL A 423 -15.28 4.36 16.79
N LYS A 424 -16.13 5.28 17.28
CA LYS A 424 -17.27 4.93 18.14
C LYS A 424 -18.30 4.08 17.38
N VAL A 425 -18.68 4.44 16.15
CA VAL A 425 -19.62 3.64 15.33
C VAL A 425 -19.01 2.32 14.87
N LEU A 426 -17.72 2.28 14.50
CA LEU A 426 -17.02 1.04 14.15
C LEU A 426 -17.01 0.04 15.32
N SER A 427 -16.82 0.50 16.56
CA SER A 427 -16.91 -0.35 17.75
C SER A 427 -18.30 -0.96 17.90
N ILE A 428 -19.35 -0.16 17.78
CA ILE A 428 -20.75 -0.60 17.93
C ILE A 428 -21.14 -1.55 16.79
N MET A 429 -20.72 -1.27 15.56
CA MET A 429 -20.93 -2.12 14.38
C MET A 429 -20.26 -3.49 14.54
N CYS A 430 -18.99 -3.52 14.96
CA CYS A 430 -18.26 -4.76 15.15
C CYS A 430 -18.84 -5.59 16.31
N GLU A 431 -19.19 -4.98 17.44
CA GLU A 431 -19.80 -5.69 18.56
C GLU A 431 -21.21 -6.19 18.24
N SER A 432 -22.04 -5.37 17.58
CA SER A 432 -23.38 -5.79 17.09
C SER A 432 -23.26 -6.98 16.13
N HIS A 433 -22.31 -6.92 15.19
CA HIS A 433 -22.00 -8.06 14.30
C HIS A 433 -21.56 -9.30 15.08
N ARG A 434 -20.64 -9.15 16.04
CA ARG A 434 -20.11 -10.25 16.87
C ARG A 434 -21.23 -10.98 17.61
N LEU A 435 -22.13 -10.24 18.23
CA LEU A 435 -23.27 -10.77 18.98
C LEU A 435 -24.27 -11.47 18.05
N ASN A 436 -24.70 -10.79 16.98
CA ASN A 436 -25.67 -11.30 16.02
C ASN A 436 -25.16 -12.58 15.30
N PHE A 437 -23.94 -12.53 14.76
CA PHE A 437 -23.37 -13.65 14.00
C PHE A 437 -23.05 -14.85 14.89
N LYS A 438 -22.64 -14.62 16.16
CA LYS A 438 -22.46 -15.71 17.14
C LYS A 438 -23.79 -16.37 17.49
N ALA A 439 -24.88 -15.61 17.67
CA ALA A 439 -26.22 -16.15 17.90
C ALA A 439 -26.71 -17.00 16.71
N VAL A 440 -26.54 -16.52 15.47
CA VAL A 440 -26.86 -17.30 14.25
C VAL A 440 -26.07 -18.61 14.23
N LEU A 441 -24.73 -18.56 14.35
CA LEU A 441 -23.87 -19.73 14.23
C LEU A 441 -24.02 -20.73 15.40
N GLN A 442 -24.42 -20.29 16.59
CA GLN A 442 -24.70 -21.19 17.72
C GLN A 442 -25.84 -22.16 17.40
N ARG A 443 -26.83 -21.73 16.61
CA ARG A 443 -27.94 -22.59 16.17
C ARG A 443 -27.49 -23.69 15.20
N PHE A 444 -26.64 -23.36 14.23
CA PHE A 444 -26.07 -24.35 13.31
C PHE A 444 -25.07 -25.30 14.02
N LYS A 445 -24.40 -24.85 15.08
CA LYS A 445 -23.58 -25.72 15.93
C LYS A 445 -24.42 -26.78 16.65
N SER A 446 -25.54 -26.41 17.29
CA SER A 446 -26.38 -27.40 18.00
C SER A 446 -27.06 -28.39 17.05
N MET A 447 -27.29 -28.03 15.79
CA MET A 447 -27.75 -28.97 14.76
C MET A 447 -26.74 -30.08 14.44
N ARG A 448 -25.44 -29.90 14.74
CA ARG A 448 -24.38 -30.88 14.45
C ARG A 448 -24.06 -31.85 15.60
N SER A 449 -24.50 -31.57 16.83
CA SER A 449 -24.09 -32.36 18.01
C SER A 449 -25.11 -33.42 18.45
N GLU A 450 -26.29 -33.49 17.81
CA GLU A 450 -27.45 -34.32 18.21
C GLU A 450 -27.92 -34.11 19.67
N GLU A 451 -27.45 -33.05 20.33
CA GLU A 451 -27.89 -32.63 21.66
C GLU A 451 -29.34 -32.12 21.59
N GLU A 452 -30.21 -32.63 22.46
CA GLU A 452 -31.59 -32.16 22.57
C GLU A 452 -31.62 -30.64 22.81
N VAL A 453 -32.65 -29.96 22.27
CA VAL A 453 -32.80 -28.50 22.41
C VAL A 453 -33.29 -28.17 23.83
N THR A 454 -32.38 -28.26 24.80
CA THR A 454 -32.64 -27.93 26.20
C THR A 454 -32.97 -26.45 26.39
N ASN A 455 -33.71 -26.14 27.47
CA ASN A 455 -34.08 -24.77 27.83
C ASN A 455 -32.87 -23.83 28.04
N GLU A 456 -31.68 -24.38 28.31
CA GLU A 456 -30.44 -23.61 28.46
C GLU A 456 -30.05 -22.85 27.16
N ASN A 457 -30.36 -23.40 25.99
CA ASN A 457 -30.12 -22.73 24.71
C ASN A 457 -30.95 -21.45 24.54
N ASN A 458 -32.14 -21.36 25.17
CA ASN A 458 -32.97 -20.17 25.14
C ASN A 458 -32.42 -19.06 26.06
N GLN A 459 -31.75 -19.41 27.15
CA GLN A 459 -31.14 -18.43 28.06
C GLN A 459 -30.05 -17.62 27.35
N GLY A 460 -29.18 -18.27 26.58
CA GLY A 460 -28.15 -17.60 25.77
C GLY A 460 -28.74 -16.71 24.67
N TYR A 461 -29.87 -17.09 24.07
CA TYR A 461 -30.61 -16.23 23.13
C TYR A 461 -31.08 -14.92 23.77
N PHE A 462 -31.69 -14.98 24.96
CA PHE A 462 -32.10 -13.78 25.70
C PHE A 462 -30.90 -12.90 26.13
N GLU A 463 -29.74 -13.49 26.43
CA GLU A 463 -28.51 -12.75 26.68
C GLU A 463 -28.06 -11.96 25.44
N TYR A 464 -28.01 -12.58 24.26
CA TYR A 464 -27.66 -11.89 23.01
C TYR A 464 -28.66 -10.75 22.69
N LEU A 465 -29.97 -10.94 22.90
CA LEU A 465 -30.97 -9.88 22.73
C LEU A 465 -30.72 -8.69 23.68
N SER A 466 -30.35 -8.96 24.94
CA SER A 466 -30.03 -7.93 25.93
C SER A 466 -28.77 -7.13 25.54
N LEU A 467 -27.72 -7.83 25.11
CA LEU A 467 -26.47 -7.20 24.67
C LEU A 467 -26.65 -6.40 23.36
N LEU A 468 -27.41 -6.90 22.39
CA LEU A 468 -27.73 -6.17 21.17
C LEU A 468 -28.50 -4.87 21.46
N ARG A 469 -29.46 -4.89 22.40
CA ARG A 469 -30.17 -3.67 22.85
C ARG A 469 -29.23 -2.63 23.49
N GLN A 470 -28.20 -3.07 24.21
CA GLN A 470 -27.18 -2.15 24.75
C GLN A 470 -26.35 -1.49 23.64
N GLU A 471 -26.04 -2.22 22.56
CA GLU A 471 -25.42 -1.63 21.37
C GLU A 471 -26.39 -0.70 20.60
N THR A 472 -27.69 -0.98 20.59
CA THR A 472 -28.72 -0.06 20.06
C THR A 472 -28.69 1.28 20.78
N THR A 473 -28.74 1.29 22.12
CA THR A 473 -28.71 2.54 22.89
C THR A 473 -27.43 3.36 22.66
N LYS A 474 -26.26 2.72 22.53
CA LYS A 474 -25.00 3.40 22.18
C LYS A 474 -25.03 4.01 20.78
N LEU A 475 -25.76 3.39 19.85
CA LEU A 475 -25.91 3.87 18.48
C LEU A 475 -26.94 5.00 18.37
N ASP A 476 -27.96 4.98 19.22
CA ASP A 476 -28.91 6.10 19.39
C ASP A 476 -28.18 7.32 19.96
N GLU A 477 -27.36 7.13 21.00
CA GLU A 477 -26.48 8.17 21.56
C GLU A 477 -25.52 8.74 20.50
N TRP A 478 -24.92 7.87 19.68
CA TRP A 478 -24.05 8.30 18.58
C TRP A 478 -24.79 9.18 17.55
N LEU A 479 -26.01 8.79 17.16
CA LEU A 479 -26.82 9.53 16.20
C LEU A 479 -27.24 10.91 16.73
N LEU A 480 -27.56 11.02 18.02
CA LEU A 480 -27.89 12.30 18.67
C LEU A 480 -26.74 13.32 18.66
N HIS A 481 -25.50 12.85 18.54
CA HIS A 481 -24.29 13.70 18.46
C HIS A 481 -23.78 13.91 17.02
N LEU A 482 -24.56 13.53 16.00
CA LEU A 482 -24.17 13.65 14.60
C LEU A 482 -24.42 15.09 14.08
N PRO A 483 -23.38 15.88 13.75
CA PRO A 483 -23.54 17.27 13.31
C PRO A 483 -24.26 17.34 11.94
N PRO A 484 -24.93 18.46 11.59
CA PRO A 484 -25.63 18.62 10.32
C PRO A 484 -24.76 18.39 9.06
N SER A 485 -23.43 18.52 9.18
CA SER A 485 -22.47 18.21 8.10
C SER A 485 -22.22 16.71 7.87
N GLU A 486 -22.64 15.84 8.79
CA GLU A 486 -22.53 14.38 8.69
C GLU A 486 -23.89 13.68 8.54
N GLN A 487 -25.00 14.44 8.51
CA GLN A 487 -26.35 13.91 8.33
C GLN A 487 -26.68 13.64 6.83
N PRO A 488 -27.58 12.67 6.55
CA PRO A 488 -28.01 12.35 5.19
C PRO A 488 -28.81 13.49 4.54
N ILE A 489 -28.57 13.69 3.25
CA ILE A 489 -29.26 14.64 2.38
C ILE A 489 -30.15 13.84 1.43
N TYR A 490 -31.47 14.04 1.56
CA TYR A 490 -32.48 13.43 0.71
C TYR A 490 -32.92 14.43 -0.38
N GLU A 491 -32.89 14.02 -1.65
CA GLU A 491 -33.40 14.85 -2.74
C GLU A 491 -34.93 14.75 -2.81
N LEU A 492 -35.62 15.88 -2.61
CA LEU A 492 -37.08 15.91 -2.46
C LEU A 492 -37.86 15.94 -3.79
N ASN A 493 -37.18 16.08 -4.94
CA ASN A 493 -37.79 16.56 -6.18
C ASN A 493 -37.55 15.69 -7.43
N ASP A 494 -36.72 14.64 -7.37
CA ASP A 494 -36.49 13.75 -8.52
C ASP A 494 -37.18 12.40 -8.30
N THR A 495 -38.13 12.05 -9.16
CA THR A 495 -38.89 10.79 -9.08
C THR A 495 -38.11 9.57 -9.59
N SER A 496 -36.86 9.74 -10.02
CA SER A 496 -35.97 8.69 -10.50
C SER A 496 -34.77 8.40 -9.59
N SER A 497 -34.36 9.35 -8.75
CA SER A 497 -33.21 9.18 -7.84
C SER A 497 -33.67 8.73 -6.44
N THR A 498 -33.29 7.52 -6.05
CA THR A 498 -33.50 6.98 -4.70
C THR A 498 -32.24 7.07 -3.82
N ALA A 499 -31.16 7.67 -4.32
CA ALA A 499 -29.87 7.73 -3.65
C ALA A 499 -29.88 8.69 -2.44
N ILE A 500 -28.99 8.43 -1.46
CA ILE A 500 -28.82 9.27 -0.27
C ILE A 500 -27.43 9.91 -0.32
N HIS A 501 -27.39 11.24 -0.38
CA HIS A 501 -26.16 12.01 -0.53
C HIS A 501 -25.68 12.60 0.81
N PHE A 502 -24.41 13.00 0.88
CA PHE A 502 -23.77 13.58 2.07
C PHE A 502 -22.78 14.66 1.66
N GLN A 503 -22.46 15.59 2.57
CA GLN A 503 -21.49 16.67 2.30
C GLN A 503 -20.05 16.17 2.09
N SER A 504 -19.74 14.93 2.47
CA SER A 504 -18.45 14.29 2.21
C SER A 504 -18.53 12.77 2.15
N HIS A 505 -17.59 12.15 1.43
CA HIS A 505 -17.36 10.70 1.42
C HIS A 505 -17.21 10.13 2.83
N ASP A 506 -16.46 10.84 3.68
CA ASP A 506 -16.15 10.40 5.04
C ASP A 506 -17.37 10.42 5.98
N ALA A 507 -18.34 11.32 5.73
CA ALA A 507 -19.64 11.31 6.37
C ALA A 507 -20.53 10.16 5.87
N ALA A 508 -20.64 9.97 4.54
CA ALA A 508 -21.40 8.87 3.95
C ALA A 508 -20.94 7.50 4.48
N LEU A 509 -19.62 7.30 4.57
CA LEU A 509 -19.02 6.07 5.10
C LEU A 509 -19.28 5.89 6.60
N ASN A 510 -19.23 6.97 7.40
CA ASN A 510 -19.61 6.92 8.83
C ASN A 510 -21.07 6.51 8.99
N TYR A 511 -21.97 7.06 8.17
CA TYR A 511 -23.39 6.74 8.22
C TYR A 511 -23.69 5.32 7.68
N ALA A 512 -22.92 4.83 6.71
CA ALA A 512 -22.99 3.45 6.26
C ALA A 512 -22.61 2.44 7.36
N TYR A 513 -21.63 2.76 8.22
CA TYR A 513 -21.33 1.96 9.42
C TYR A 513 -22.49 1.98 10.43
N TYR A 514 -23.15 3.12 10.60
CA TYR A 514 -24.36 3.24 11.43
C TYR A 514 -25.47 2.33 10.88
N VAL A 515 -25.72 2.35 9.57
CA VAL A 515 -26.75 1.49 8.93
C VAL A 515 -26.40 0.01 9.07
N VAL A 516 -25.14 -0.40 8.87
CA VAL A 516 -24.72 -1.80 9.08
C VAL A 516 -24.82 -2.21 10.55
N ALA A 517 -24.56 -1.31 11.50
CA ALA A 517 -24.80 -1.57 12.91
C ALA A 517 -26.30 -1.78 13.19
N ARG A 518 -27.22 -1.01 12.57
CA ARG A 518 -28.67 -1.26 12.64
C ARG A 518 -29.07 -2.60 12.05
N ILE A 519 -28.56 -2.96 10.87
CA ILE A 519 -28.79 -4.27 10.22
C ILE A 519 -28.42 -5.42 11.17
N MET A 520 -27.31 -5.30 11.90
CA MET A 520 -26.88 -6.32 12.87
C MET A 520 -27.64 -6.27 14.21
N GLN A 521 -28.30 -5.16 14.53
CA GLN A 521 -29.18 -5.03 15.69
C GLN A 521 -30.61 -5.52 15.43
N CYS A 522 -31.01 -5.75 14.17
CA CYS A 522 -32.29 -6.36 13.83
C CYS A 522 -32.38 -7.81 14.34
N THR A 523 -33.40 -8.10 15.16
CA THR A 523 -33.53 -9.40 15.86
C THR A 523 -34.52 -10.38 15.22
N GLY A 524 -35.27 -9.98 14.18
CA GLY A 524 -36.27 -10.82 13.52
C GLY A 524 -35.71 -12.17 13.03
N LEU A 525 -34.54 -12.17 12.39
CA LEU A 525 -33.83 -13.39 11.99
C LEU A 525 -33.48 -14.29 13.19
N LEU A 526 -33.05 -13.70 14.31
CA LEU A 526 -32.71 -14.47 15.51
C LEU A 526 -33.97 -15.10 16.12
N ARG A 527 -35.11 -14.38 16.09
CA ARG A 527 -36.42 -14.92 16.49
C ARG A 527 -36.81 -16.11 15.61
N GLU A 528 -36.73 -15.96 14.29
CA GLU A 528 -37.07 -16.97 13.29
C GLU A 528 -36.25 -18.29 13.41
N LEU A 529 -35.01 -18.19 13.92
CA LEU A 529 -34.11 -19.32 14.17
C LEU A 529 -34.37 -20.05 15.50
N TYR A 530 -34.93 -19.36 16.50
CA TYR A 530 -35.12 -19.87 17.86
C TYR A 530 -36.58 -20.17 18.22
N SER A 531 -37.58 -19.57 17.55
CA SER A 531 -39.00 -19.84 17.76
C SER A 531 -39.41 -21.23 17.26
N GLN A 532 -40.12 -22.00 18.09
CA GLN A 532 -40.71 -23.29 17.70
C GLN A 532 -42.20 -23.18 17.29
N THR A 533 -42.87 -22.09 17.65
CA THR A 533 -44.27 -21.80 17.28
C THR A 533 -44.35 -21.12 15.92
N THR A 534 -45.52 -21.23 15.28
CA THR A 534 -45.87 -20.46 14.07
C THR A 534 -45.78 -18.94 14.33
N PRO A 535 -45.43 -18.13 13.33
CA PRO A 535 -45.29 -16.69 13.49
C PRO A 535 -46.66 -16.00 13.55
N ASP A 536 -47.13 -15.72 14.76
CA ASP A 536 -48.12 -14.64 14.95
C ASP A 536 -47.40 -13.29 14.79
N HIS A 537 -47.94 -12.46 13.88
CA HIS A 537 -47.46 -11.14 13.44
C HIS A 537 -46.22 -11.09 12.52
N GLU A 538 -46.38 -10.38 11.40
CA GLU A 538 -45.49 -10.37 10.23
C GLU A 538 -44.36 -9.30 10.29
N ASP A 539 -44.32 -8.50 11.36
CA ASP A 539 -43.76 -7.13 11.35
C ASP A 539 -42.22 -6.98 11.46
N GLU A 540 -41.46 -8.02 11.81
CA GLU A 540 -40.06 -7.86 12.28
C GLU A 540 -38.94 -8.37 11.35
N CYS A 541 -39.25 -8.95 10.19
CA CYS A 541 -38.21 -9.20 9.16
C CYS A 541 -37.96 -7.95 8.31
N TYR A 542 -39.02 -7.19 8.02
CA TYR A 542 -39.03 -6.00 7.17
C TYR A 542 -38.02 -4.90 7.57
N PRO A 543 -37.79 -4.58 8.87
CA PRO A 543 -36.84 -3.53 9.25
C PRO A 543 -35.40 -3.80 8.82
N ALA A 544 -34.97 -5.08 8.78
CA ALA A 544 -33.62 -5.41 8.32
C ALA A 544 -33.47 -5.09 6.82
N GLU A 545 -34.48 -5.42 6.01
CA GLU A 545 -34.49 -5.16 4.57
C GLU A 545 -34.49 -3.67 4.26
N LEU A 546 -35.27 -2.87 5.00
CA LEU A 546 -35.27 -1.41 4.88
C LEU A 546 -33.88 -0.80 5.11
N TRP A 547 -33.16 -1.25 6.14
CA TRP A 547 -31.80 -0.79 6.40
C TRP A 547 -30.81 -1.27 5.33
N VAL A 548 -30.98 -2.47 4.77
CA VAL A 548 -30.16 -2.93 3.63
C VAL A 548 -30.43 -2.08 2.38
N GLN A 549 -31.68 -1.68 2.12
CA GLN A 549 -32.00 -0.74 1.04
C GLN A 549 -31.36 0.64 1.30
N THR A 550 -31.43 1.14 2.54
CA THR A 550 -30.76 2.40 2.92
C THR A 550 -29.25 2.32 2.65
N LEU A 551 -28.61 1.18 2.93
CA LEU A 551 -27.20 0.97 2.64
C LEU A 551 -26.89 0.99 1.13
N VAL A 552 -27.75 0.38 0.31
CA VAL A 552 -27.67 0.44 -1.15
C VAL A 552 -27.82 1.88 -1.66
N GLN A 553 -28.79 2.63 -1.14
CA GLN A 553 -29.04 4.03 -1.51
C GLN A 553 -27.88 4.97 -1.14
N ILE A 554 -27.21 4.75 0.01
CA ILE A 554 -25.98 5.47 0.38
C ILE A 554 -24.83 5.09 -0.56
N ALA A 555 -24.69 3.81 -0.90
CA ALA A 555 -23.65 3.35 -1.83
C ALA A 555 -23.85 3.89 -3.25
N GLN A 556 -25.10 4.03 -3.71
CA GLN A 556 -25.47 4.70 -4.97
C GLN A 556 -25.18 6.21 -4.92
N GLY A 557 -25.25 6.83 -3.74
CA GLY A 557 -25.03 8.27 -3.54
C GLY A 557 -23.58 8.76 -3.47
N VAL A 558 -22.58 7.86 -3.56
CA VAL A 558 -21.14 8.19 -3.49
C VAL A 558 -20.39 7.94 -4.80
N ASP A 559 -19.37 8.76 -5.10
CA ASP A 559 -18.48 8.49 -6.25
C ASP A 559 -17.61 7.26 -5.98
N MET A 560 -17.76 6.25 -6.85
CA MET A 560 -17.03 4.98 -6.77
C MET A 560 -15.50 5.14 -6.87
N ARG A 561 -14.99 6.15 -7.59
CA ARG A 561 -13.53 6.39 -7.68
C ARG A 561 -12.96 6.95 -6.38
N THR A 562 -13.71 7.82 -5.71
CA THR A 562 -13.42 8.32 -4.37
C THR A 562 -13.47 7.18 -3.36
N SER A 563 -14.47 6.29 -3.45
CA SER A 563 -14.55 5.07 -2.64
C SER A 563 -13.34 4.15 -2.84
N ALA A 564 -13.03 3.78 -4.09
CA ALA A 564 -11.89 2.92 -4.42
C ALA A 564 -10.51 3.46 -4.01
N THR A 565 -10.39 4.77 -3.75
CA THR A 565 -9.13 5.40 -3.31
C THR A 565 -9.11 5.68 -1.80
N ARG A 566 -10.12 6.38 -1.26
CA ARG A 566 -10.20 6.71 0.17
C ARG A 566 -10.41 5.49 1.06
N ASN A 567 -11.10 4.45 0.57
CA ASN A 567 -11.35 3.24 1.36
C ASN A 567 -10.12 2.27 1.40
N SER A 568 -8.90 2.78 1.19
CA SER A 568 -7.67 1.98 1.24
C SER A 568 -7.35 1.41 2.64
N TYR A 569 -7.82 2.08 3.71
CA TYR A 569 -7.50 1.78 5.11
C TYR A 569 -8.75 1.83 6.03
N THR A 570 -9.92 1.54 5.45
CA THR A 570 -11.24 1.51 6.10
C THR A 570 -11.97 0.22 5.71
N ILE A 571 -13.19 0.00 6.21
CA ILE A 571 -14.07 -1.05 5.67
C ILE A 571 -14.81 -0.45 4.48
N GLY A 572 -14.56 -0.95 3.27
CA GLY A 572 -15.15 -0.44 2.03
C GLY A 572 -16.64 -0.78 1.87
N PHE A 573 -17.33 -0.05 1.00
CA PHE A 573 -18.76 -0.25 0.73
C PHE A 573 -19.07 -1.66 0.24
N SER A 574 -18.22 -2.26 -0.60
CA SER A 574 -18.36 -3.67 -1.00
C SER A 574 -18.38 -4.65 0.19
N GLY A 575 -17.58 -4.39 1.24
CA GLY A 575 -17.58 -5.16 2.48
C GLY A 575 -18.80 -4.91 3.38
N LEU A 576 -19.38 -3.71 3.33
CA LEU A 576 -20.63 -3.36 4.02
C LEU A 576 -21.85 -3.98 3.32
N LEU A 577 -21.90 -3.93 1.99
CA LEU A 577 -22.97 -4.53 1.18
C LEU A 577 -22.95 -6.07 1.27
N LEU A 578 -21.76 -6.69 1.37
CA LEU A 578 -21.61 -8.12 1.72
C LEU A 578 -22.20 -8.46 3.10
N ALA A 579 -22.09 -7.56 4.08
CA ALA A 579 -22.73 -7.75 5.38
C ALA A 579 -24.26 -7.62 5.29
N GLY A 580 -24.74 -6.65 4.50
CA GLY A 580 -26.17 -6.42 4.25
C GLY A 580 -26.86 -7.58 3.51
N ILE A 581 -26.24 -8.14 2.46
CA ILE A 581 -26.88 -9.21 1.66
C ILE A 581 -27.09 -10.51 2.45
N LEU A 582 -26.33 -10.73 3.53
CA LEU A 582 -26.51 -11.86 4.46
C LEU A 582 -27.57 -11.60 5.55
N ARG A 583 -28.26 -10.45 5.50
CA ARG A 583 -29.35 -10.05 6.40
C ARG A 583 -30.61 -9.61 5.64
N CYS A 584 -30.64 -9.89 4.32
CA CYS A 584 -31.74 -9.59 3.41
C CYS A 584 -32.28 -10.89 2.80
N GLN A 585 -33.59 -10.97 2.59
CA GLN A 585 -34.31 -12.05 1.93
C GLN A 585 -34.84 -11.63 0.54
N SER A 586 -34.95 -10.33 0.26
CA SER A 586 -35.34 -9.77 -1.03
C SER A 586 -34.30 -9.99 -2.12
N LEU A 587 -34.75 -10.47 -3.28
CA LEU A 587 -33.88 -10.70 -4.44
C LEU A 587 -33.57 -9.41 -5.21
N SER A 588 -34.46 -8.40 -5.20
CA SER A 588 -34.20 -7.10 -5.85
C SER A 588 -32.96 -6.45 -5.24
N VAL A 589 -32.99 -6.25 -3.92
CA VAL A 589 -31.90 -5.61 -3.16
C VAL A 589 -30.60 -6.42 -3.29
N GLY A 590 -30.69 -7.76 -3.30
CA GLY A 590 -29.55 -8.63 -3.56
C GLY A 590 -28.92 -8.45 -4.95
N LEU A 591 -29.74 -8.18 -5.98
CA LEU A 591 -29.27 -7.89 -7.34
C LEU A 591 -28.75 -6.45 -7.46
N GLU A 592 -29.34 -5.47 -6.79
CA GLU A 592 -28.83 -4.09 -6.70
C GLU A 592 -27.44 -4.04 -6.05
N ILE A 593 -27.23 -4.81 -4.98
CA ILE A 593 -25.91 -5.02 -4.35
C ILE A 593 -24.91 -5.64 -5.35
N GLN A 594 -25.35 -6.63 -6.13
CA GLN A 594 -24.51 -7.32 -7.10
C GLN A 594 -24.10 -6.39 -8.26
N ASP A 595 -25.02 -5.57 -8.75
CA ASP A 595 -24.80 -4.62 -9.84
C ASP A 595 -23.87 -3.48 -9.42
N TRP A 596 -24.04 -2.96 -8.20
CA TRP A 596 -23.13 -1.95 -7.64
C TRP A 596 -21.69 -2.47 -7.52
N ILE A 597 -21.50 -3.70 -7.01
CA ILE A 597 -20.16 -4.30 -6.85
C ILE A 597 -19.57 -4.69 -8.22
N GLN A 598 -20.39 -5.14 -9.18
CA GLN A 598 -19.96 -5.38 -10.57
C GLN A 598 -19.48 -4.07 -11.22
N THR A 599 -20.28 -3.01 -11.14
CA THR A 599 -19.95 -1.68 -11.67
C THR A 599 -18.68 -1.10 -11.03
N LEU A 600 -18.50 -1.26 -9.71
CA LEU A 600 -17.26 -0.87 -9.04
C LEU A 600 -16.06 -1.66 -9.58
N GLN A 601 -16.19 -2.98 -9.80
CA GLN A 601 -15.12 -3.81 -10.36
C GLN A 601 -14.79 -3.44 -11.82
N ASP A 602 -15.79 -3.02 -12.61
CA ASP A 602 -15.62 -2.68 -14.02
C ASP A 602 -14.90 -1.33 -14.25
N LEU A 603 -14.80 -0.49 -13.20
CA LEU A 603 -13.84 0.63 -13.13
C LEU A 603 -12.37 0.19 -12.98
N GLN A 604 -12.11 -1.12 -12.91
CA GLN A 604 -10.83 -1.80 -12.74
C GLN A 604 -10.03 -1.61 -11.42
N PRO A 605 -10.60 -1.20 -10.26
CA PRO A 605 -9.93 -1.42 -8.98
C PRO A 605 -9.86 -2.94 -8.70
N THR A 606 -8.71 -3.41 -8.23
CA THR A 606 -8.57 -4.83 -7.85
C THR A 606 -9.09 -5.11 -6.43
N GLU A 607 -9.12 -4.08 -5.56
CA GLU A 607 -9.54 -4.16 -4.16
C GLU A 607 -10.29 -2.89 -3.73
N GLU A 608 -11.12 -3.02 -2.70
CA GLU A 608 -11.64 -1.92 -1.87
C GLU A 608 -11.59 -2.38 -0.40
N GLY A 609 -11.36 -1.50 0.57
CA GLY A 609 -11.27 -1.90 1.99
C GLY A 609 -10.13 -2.89 2.30
N ALA A 610 -9.10 -2.91 1.44
CA ALA A 610 -8.07 -3.96 1.39
C ALA A 610 -8.59 -5.39 1.21
N PHE A 611 -9.74 -5.56 0.55
CA PHE A 611 -10.31 -6.86 0.19
C PHE A 611 -10.55 -6.98 -1.34
N PRO A 612 -10.32 -8.14 -1.98
CA PRO A 612 -10.41 -8.26 -3.44
C PRO A 612 -11.85 -8.32 -3.93
N LEU A 613 -12.22 -7.40 -4.83
CA LEU A 613 -13.62 -7.22 -5.25
C LEU A 613 -14.21 -8.46 -5.93
N TYR A 614 -13.40 -9.22 -6.66
CA TYR A 614 -13.84 -10.47 -7.30
C TYR A 614 -14.19 -11.57 -6.28
N GLN A 615 -13.60 -11.57 -5.08
CA GLN A 615 -14.00 -12.48 -4.01
C GLN A 615 -15.36 -12.07 -3.43
N THR A 616 -15.56 -10.78 -3.14
CA THR A 616 -16.86 -10.24 -2.69
C THR A 616 -17.97 -10.52 -3.71
N LEU A 617 -17.72 -10.22 -4.98
CA LEU A 617 -18.67 -10.38 -6.07
C LEU A 617 -19.02 -11.84 -6.34
N GLY A 618 -18.06 -12.76 -6.23
CA GLY A 618 -18.30 -14.20 -6.33
C GLY A 618 -19.23 -14.72 -5.23
N VAL A 619 -19.03 -14.26 -3.99
CA VAL A 619 -19.87 -14.62 -2.84
C VAL A 619 -21.27 -14.02 -2.97
N VAL A 620 -21.38 -12.75 -3.37
CA VAL A 620 -22.67 -12.07 -3.63
C VAL A 620 -23.47 -12.79 -4.72
N LYS A 621 -22.82 -13.18 -5.82
CA LYS A 621 -23.44 -13.97 -6.90
C LYS A 621 -23.93 -15.33 -6.39
N ALA A 622 -23.12 -16.03 -5.59
CA ALA A 622 -23.52 -17.31 -4.99
C ALA A 622 -24.70 -17.17 -4.00
N VAL A 623 -24.75 -16.11 -3.18
CA VAL A 623 -25.89 -15.82 -2.29
C VAL A 623 -27.16 -15.53 -3.10
N ASN A 624 -27.08 -14.76 -4.18
CA ASN A 624 -28.22 -14.53 -5.06
C ASN A 624 -28.70 -15.81 -5.76
N GLN A 625 -27.79 -16.69 -6.20
CA GLN A 625 -28.15 -18.00 -6.75
C GLN A 625 -28.92 -18.87 -5.72
N GLN A 626 -28.53 -18.85 -4.45
CA GLN A 626 -29.29 -19.53 -3.39
C GLN A 626 -30.69 -18.92 -3.23
N ARG A 627 -30.77 -17.59 -3.19
CA ARG A 627 -32.03 -16.85 -3.04
C ARG A 627 -33.00 -17.11 -4.21
N MET A 628 -32.48 -17.18 -5.44
CA MET A 628 -33.23 -17.60 -6.64
C MET A 628 -33.75 -19.04 -6.55
N ALA A 629 -33.03 -19.94 -5.87
CA ALA A 629 -33.47 -21.31 -5.58
C ALA A 629 -34.38 -21.43 -4.33
N GLY A 630 -34.87 -20.32 -3.78
CA GLY A 630 -35.71 -20.31 -2.58
C GLY A 630 -34.97 -20.67 -1.29
N ARG A 631 -33.66 -20.39 -1.22
CA ARG A 631 -32.79 -20.63 -0.06
C ARG A 631 -32.18 -19.32 0.44
N ASP A 632 -32.53 -18.91 1.66
CA ASP A 632 -31.96 -17.72 2.30
C ASP A 632 -30.66 -18.06 2.99
N VAL A 633 -29.66 -17.17 2.89
CA VAL A 633 -28.31 -17.35 3.44
C VAL A 633 -28.10 -16.37 4.59
N PHE A 634 -27.90 -16.91 5.78
CA PHE A 634 -27.78 -16.15 7.03
C PHE A 634 -26.33 -16.02 7.52
N ALA A 635 -25.46 -16.94 7.14
CA ALA A 635 -24.02 -16.83 7.38
C ALA A 635 -23.23 -17.58 6.30
N VAL A 636 -22.00 -17.14 6.08
CA VAL A 636 -21.03 -17.80 5.19
C VAL A 636 -19.69 -17.87 5.92
N THR A 637 -19.16 -19.08 6.10
CA THR A 637 -17.90 -19.35 6.82
C THR A 637 -16.94 -20.14 5.95
N GLN A 638 -15.63 -20.11 6.24
CA GLN A 638 -14.72 -21.11 5.68
C GLN A 638 -14.98 -22.50 6.30
N PRO A 639 -14.81 -23.60 5.55
CA PRO A 639 -14.92 -24.97 6.10
C PRO A 639 -13.71 -25.35 6.97
N VAL A 640 -12.54 -24.76 6.70
CA VAL A 640 -11.28 -24.93 7.45
C VAL A 640 -10.65 -23.55 7.61
N ASP A 641 -10.11 -23.23 8.78
CA ASP A 641 -9.37 -21.97 8.97
C ASP A 641 -7.96 -22.06 8.37
N ASP A 642 -7.59 -21.06 7.57
CA ASP A 642 -6.24 -20.91 7.01
C ASP A 642 -5.33 -20.00 7.86
N GLY A 643 -5.73 -19.70 9.10
CA GLY A 643 -5.02 -18.78 10.00
C GLY A 643 -5.16 -17.30 9.60
N GLY A 644 -5.97 -16.97 8.59
CA GLY A 644 -5.94 -15.69 7.89
C GLY A 644 -5.06 -15.72 6.63
N GLY A 645 -4.48 -16.87 6.29
CA GLY A 645 -3.80 -17.13 5.04
C GLY A 645 -2.38 -16.53 4.98
N HIS A 646 -2.06 -15.90 3.86
CA HIS A 646 -0.72 -15.36 3.59
C HIS A 646 -0.74 -13.87 3.24
N PRO A 647 0.32 -13.11 3.56
CA PRO A 647 0.42 -11.71 3.16
C PRO A 647 0.33 -11.52 1.64
N LYS A 648 -0.34 -10.46 1.21
CA LYS A 648 -0.64 -10.11 -0.20
C LYS A 648 0.58 -9.62 -0.98
N VAL A 649 1.62 -10.45 -1.06
CA VAL A 649 2.87 -10.15 -1.77
C VAL A 649 2.83 -10.66 -3.22
N THR A 650 2.32 -11.88 -3.42
CA THR A 650 2.29 -12.56 -4.73
C THR A 650 0.86 -12.85 -5.22
N ALA A 651 -0.16 -12.41 -4.49
CA ALA A 651 -1.57 -12.50 -4.84
C ALA A 651 -2.36 -11.43 -4.07
N TYR A 652 -3.56 -11.09 -4.53
CA TYR A 652 -4.50 -10.24 -3.80
C TYR A 652 -5.37 -11.03 -2.81
N ASN A 653 -5.58 -12.32 -3.05
CA ASN A 653 -6.09 -13.26 -2.04
C ASN A 653 -5.06 -13.34 -0.90
N SER A 654 -5.45 -12.96 0.32
CA SER A 654 -4.74 -13.41 1.53
C SER A 654 -5.19 -14.82 1.90
N GLN A 655 -6.52 -15.03 1.95
CA GLN A 655 -7.18 -16.29 2.30
C GLN A 655 -7.65 -17.08 1.06
N SER A 656 -7.75 -18.41 1.21
CA SER A 656 -8.15 -19.32 0.13
C SER A 656 -9.69 -19.44 0.03
N ILE A 657 -10.34 -18.40 -0.46
CA ILE A 657 -11.80 -18.35 -0.65
C ILE A 657 -12.20 -19.05 -1.96
N SER A 658 -12.02 -20.37 -2.02
CA SER A 658 -12.43 -21.22 -3.14
C SER A 658 -13.70 -22.03 -2.83
N SER A 659 -13.85 -22.50 -1.60
CA SER A 659 -15.01 -23.25 -1.13
C SER A 659 -15.45 -22.69 0.23
N LEU A 660 -16.75 -22.45 0.38
CA LEU A 660 -17.35 -21.80 1.54
C LEU A 660 -18.55 -22.60 2.02
N LEU A 661 -18.80 -22.53 3.32
CA LEU A 661 -19.92 -23.19 3.99
C LEU A 661 -21.04 -22.16 4.18
N PHE A 662 -22.17 -22.40 3.51
CA PHE A 662 -23.35 -21.56 3.52
C PHE A 662 -24.34 -22.09 4.56
N HIS A 663 -24.76 -21.22 5.49
CA HIS A 663 -25.70 -21.51 6.57
C HIS A 663 -26.99 -20.74 6.31
N GLY A 664 -28.14 -21.41 6.32
CA GLY A 664 -29.38 -20.79 5.87
C GLY A 664 -30.65 -21.58 6.11
N ARG A 665 -31.76 -21.15 5.48
CA ARG A 665 -33.08 -21.81 5.49
C ARG A 665 -33.60 -22.00 4.07
N CYS A 666 -34.15 -23.17 3.76
CA CYS A 666 -34.91 -23.40 2.53
C CYS A 666 -36.37 -23.03 2.79
N ARG A 667 -36.91 -22.02 2.06
CA ARG A 667 -38.30 -21.56 2.21
C ARG A 667 -39.29 -22.71 1.94
N ILE A 668 -39.08 -23.43 0.84
CA ILE A 668 -39.98 -24.50 0.35
C ILE A 668 -40.06 -25.68 1.33
N ARG A 669 -38.93 -26.08 1.92
CA ARG A 669 -38.85 -27.21 2.86
C ARG A 669 -38.99 -26.80 4.33
N ASN A 670 -39.07 -25.50 4.59
CA ASN A 670 -39.07 -24.86 5.90
C ASN A 670 -37.98 -25.37 6.88
N CYS A 671 -36.83 -25.80 6.35
CA CYS A 671 -35.75 -26.43 7.12
C CYS A 671 -34.46 -25.62 7.02
N LEU A 672 -33.63 -25.68 8.07
CA LEU A 672 -32.25 -25.17 8.00
C LEU A 672 -31.42 -26.02 7.04
N PHE A 673 -30.39 -25.40 6.45
CA PHE A 673 -29.39 -26.11 5.65
C PHE A 673 -27.98 -25.58 5.96
N GLU A 674 -27.01 -26.47 5.82
CA GLU A 674 -25.58 -26.18 5.83
C GLU A 674 -24.97 -26.86 4.59
N GLU A 675 -24.41 -26.08 3.65
CA GLU A 675 -23.98 -26.59 2.34
C GLU A 675 -22.61 -26.02 1.95
N CYS A 676 -21.70 -26.88 1.49
CA CYS A 676 -20.37 -26.44 1.03
C CYS A 676 -20.41 -26.14 -0.48
N ILE A 677 -20.27 -24.86 -0.82
CA ILE A 677 -20.36 -24.34 -2.18
C ILE A 677 -18.95 -23.93 -2.64
N THR A 678 -18.55 -24.39 -3.83
CA THR A 678 -17.32 -23.95 -4.49
C THR A 678 -17.62 -22.77 -5.41
N LEU A 679 -16.85 -21.69 -5.27
CA LEU A 679 -17.00 -20.47 -6.06
C LEU A 679 -16.23 -20.58 -7.39
N GLY A 680 -16.84 -20.13 -8.48
CA GLY A 680 -16.19 -20.10 -9.80
C GLY A 680 -16.23 -21.41 -10.59
N VAL A 681 -17.22 -22.26 -10.31
CA VAL A 681 -17.65 -23.38 -11.17
C VAL A 681 -18.76 -22.89 -12.09
#